data_AF-A0A8H5WLN8-F1
#
_entry.id   AF-A0A8H5WLN8-F1
#
_cell.length_a   1.000
_cell.length_b   1.000
_cell.length_c   1.000
_cell.angle_alpha   90.00
_cell.angle_beta   90.00
_cell.angle_gamma   90.00
#
_symmetry.space_group_name_H-M   'P 1'
#
loop_
_entity.id
_entity.type
_entity.pdbx_description
1 polymer ?
#
loop_
_entity_poly.entity_id
_entity_poly.type
_entity_poly.pdbx_seq_one_letter_code
_entity_poly.pdbx_strand_id
1 'polypeptide(L)'
;MLGLPEVSFGSPDASPLEASGPLSLIKGPVVGPIAQLNRADQRSFQYFIQTASYSITSFGHDAPRVRELLIQIALSDISPSSTAVLKSSLALASFHRDDPLQATAQYKIAALRKLAESTQGRIGVTDSACHIAAGMILSTLEIQQNSMKSSHWLWYACGAAKIVKTAGLDVDNLDHDTAALVGWVHYYNTLSRFSLRHWQPHLTLDADGAADSFHPVPESLSGAPHEILYLLSEAFNAVTVPSDPRYEGKAHRNHLEIIDWKLRNLEKKAPDNNDSADTTHPAFDLVVELYRLSTLIYLRRASAGILSLDQKFTTWVGQAFELLEQLPACQWPFPLLIFGCEAENDRQRMIILDVMERTTKNLQYRNIATVKSVIKTVWVQKDLYAEDMNYFEFVRQLSADPNNTVIGFVRNKKATEEKIQRELPGRANIHTVQGEIQKLEDVKNLVKEVAKITGGSLDYIIANAALQSEWSAHDPIGVLGEEPERLEEDVLESFKINTLGNIHLFNLALPLIRKGQAKKIISISSGMADPDVITNFAITDGAPYTISKGALNIAVAKFDAQYRKEGILFMAISPGLVATQDTSNYTEEQLEGVRNMVAAFKGYAPDWEGAISPEESATAVLSVINKASIEAGNGGSFVSHYGNKQWL
;
A
#
# COMPACT_ATOMS: atom_id res chain seq x y z
N MET A 1 -20.86 11.44 32.86
CA MET A 1 -21.96 12.40 33.10
C MET A 1 -21.37 13.81 33.08
N LEU A 2 -21.10 14.33 31.88
CA LEU A 2 -20.80 15.74 31.56
C LEU A 2 -21.30 15.90 30.12
N GLY A 3 -22.36 16.68 29.94
CA GLY A 3 -23.18 16.72 28.73
C GLY A 3 -22.59 17.59 27.62
N LEU A 4 -22.73 17.11 26.39
CA LEU A 4 -22.62 17.90 25.15
C LEU A 4 -23.86 18.79 25.03
N PRO A 5 -23.76 20.05 24.59
CA PRO A 5 -24.94 20.88 24.35
C PRO A 5 -25.59 20.54 23.00
N GLU A 6 -26.90 20.28 23.02
CA GLU A 6 -27.75 20.16 21.84
C GLU A 6 -27.81 21.49 21.07
N VAL A 7 -27.58 21.43 19.77
CA VAL A 7 -27.76 22.56 18.85
C VAL A 7 -29.22 22.60 18.41
N SER A 8 -29.96 23.61 18.86
CA SER A 8 -31.32 23.91 18.41
C SER A 8 -31.27 24.69 17.09
N PHE A 9 -31.80 24.10 16.02
CA PHE A 9 -32.05 24.79 14.74
C PHE A 9 -33.51 25.29 14.71
N GLY A 10 -33.70 26.60 14.68
CA GLY A 10 -35.01 27.21 14.45
C GLY A 10 -35.46 27.06 12.99
N SER A 11 -36.73 26.72 12.80
CA SER A 11 -37.43 26.61 11.51
C SER A 11 -37.46 27.93 10.73
N PRO A 12 -37.34 27.93 9.38
CA PRO A 12 -37.34 29.16 8.60
C PRO A 12 -38.75 29.61 8.23
N ASP A 13 -39.11 30.85 8.57
CA ASP A 13 -40.23 31.56 7.97
C ASP A 13 -39.87 31.94 6.53
N ALA A 14 -40.69 31.48 5.58
CA ALA A 14 -40.55 31.75 4.16
C ALA A 14 -41.00 33.18 3.83
N SER A 15 -40.07 34.03 3.43
CA SER A 15 -40.34 35.28 2.68
C SER A 15 -39.47 35.27 1.41
N PRO A 16 -40.00 35.61 0.22
CA PRO A 16 -39.24 35.49 -1.03
C PRO A 16 -38.19 36.61 -1.13
N LEU A 17 -36.92 36.23 -1.26
CA LEU A 17 -35.81 37.14 -1.56
C LEU A 17 -35.87 37.59 -3.02
N GLU A 18 -35.90 38.90 -3.23
CA GLU A 18 -35.73 39.56 -4.51
C GLU A 18 -34.39 39.18 -5.17
N ALA A 19 -34.41 39.05 -6.49
CA ALA A 19 -33.27 38.70 -7.32
C ALA A 19 -32.12 39.72 -7.15
N SER A 20 -31.05 39.32 -6.47
CA SER A 20 -29.79 40.04 -6.38
C SER A 20 -28.79 39.46 -7.39
N GLY A 21 -28.01 40.33 -8.04
CA GLY A 21 -27.02 39.97 -9.06
C GLY A 21 -25.88 39.06 -8.52
N PRO A 22 -24.91 38.68 -9.37
CA PRO A 22 -23.90 37.68 -9.01
C PRO A 22 -23.15 38.07 -7.73
N LEU A 23 -23.22 37.19 -6.73
CA LEU A 23 -22.55 37.32 -5.43
C LEU A 23 -21.03 37.30 -5.66
N SER A 24 -20.38 38.46 -5.53
CA SER A 24 -18.92 38.51 -5.46
C SER A 24 -18.49 38.08 -4.05
N LEU A 25 -17.88 36.89 -3.93
CA LEU A 25 -17.45 36.32 -2.65
C LEU A 25 -16.44 37.19 -1.88
N ILE A 26 -15.63 38.00 -2.57
CA ILE A 26 -14.39 38.58 -2.02
C ILE A 26 -14.26 40.07 -2.35
N LYS A 27 -14.07 40.89 -1.32
CA LYS A 27 -13.56 42.27 -1.45
C LYS A 27 -12.04 42.24 -1.66
N GLY A 28 -11.51 43.11 -2.53
CA GLY A 28 -10.08 43.16 -2.85
C GLY A 28 -9.15 43.30 -1.62
N PRO A 29 -7.88 42.88 -1.73
CA PRO A 29 -6.96 42.76 -0.60
C PRO A 29 -6.76 44.11 0.11
N VAL A 30 -6.83 44.11 1.45
CA VAL A 30 -6.58 45.28 2.28
C VAL A 30 -5.14 45.21 2.81
N VAL A 31 -4.41 46.33 2.87
CA VAL A 31 -3.00 46.35 3.33
C VAL A 31 -2.87 46.10 4.86
N GLY A 32 -3.97 46.28 5.60
CA GLY A 32 -4.05 46.20 7.07
C GLY A 32 -3.60 44.86 7.69
N PRO A 33 -4.06 43.69 7.22
CA PRO A 33 -3.70 42.39 7.78
C PRO A 33 -2.19 42.06 7.71
N ILE A 34 -1.51 42.36 6.60
CA ILE A 34 -0.05 42.14 6.47
C ILE A 34 0.74 43.06 7.42
N ALA A 35 0.28 44.31 7.58
CA ALA A 35 0.93 45.30 8.43
C ALA A 35 0.88 44.93 9.93
N GLN A 36 -0.08 44.09 10.35
CA GLN A 36 -0.19 43.60 11.74
C GLN A 36 0.67 42.36 12.02
N LEU A 37 1.21 41.70 11.00
CA LEU A 37 2.08 40.54 11.17
C LEU A 37 3.49 40.95 11.60
N ASN A 38 4.10 40.13 12.47
CA ASN A 38 5.52 40.27 12.79
C ASN A 38 6.39 39.95 11.55
N ARG A 39 7.67 40.35 11.55
CA ARG A 39 8.57 40.15 10.39
C ARG A 39 8.77 38.67 10.01
N ALA A 40 8.67 37.74 10.96
CA ALA A 40 8.81 36.32 10.67
C ALA A 40 7.57 35.77 9.96
N ASP A 41 6.37 36.09 10.45
CA ASP A 41 5.08 35.75 9.84
C ASP A 41 4.97 36.36 8.42
N GLN A 42 5.42 37.60 8.21
CA GLN A 42 5.46 38.22 6.87
C GLN A 42 6.33 37.42 5.89
N ARG A 43 7.53 37.00 6.31
CA ARG A 43 8.41 36.15 5.49
C ARG A 43 7.80 34.78 5.24
N SER A 44 7.16 34.18 6.24
CA SER A 44 6.48 32.87 6.11
C SER A 44 5.29 32.96 5.15
N PHE A 45 4.50 34.03 5.22
CA PHE A 45 3.40 34.22 4.28
C PHE A 45 3.89 34.52 2.86
N GLN A 46 4.98 35.27 2.71
CA GLN A 46 5.62 35.44 1.40
C GLN A 46 6.10 34.10 0.82
N TYR A 47 6.66 33.22 1.66
CA TYR A 47 7.04 31.87 1.27
C TYR A 47 5.82 30.99 0.93
N PHE A 48 4.68 31.17 1.61
CA PHE A 48 3.42 30.54 1.21
C PHE A 48 3.04 30.93 -0.22
N ILE A 49 3.02 32.23 -0.52
CA ILE A 49 2.67 32.76 -1.84
C ILE A 49 3.61 32.20 -2.92
N GLN A 50 4.91 32.21 -2.67
CA GLN A 50 5.92 31.88 -3.68
C GLN A 50 6.18 30.37 -3.83
N THR A 51 5.90 29.57 -2.81
CA THR A 51 6.35 28.17 -2.76
C THR A 51 5.30 27.23 -2.16
N ALA A 52 4.92 27.40 -0.89
CA ALA A 52 4.14 26.37 -0.20
C ALA A 52 2.71 26.20 -0.77
N SER A 53 2.10 27.25 -1.30
CA SER A 53 0.78 27.20 -1.95
C SER A 53 0.73 26.29 -3.18
N TYR A 54 1.87 26.07 -3.85
CA TYR A 54 1.95 25.16 -5.00
C TYR A 54 1.86 23.68 -4.61
N SER A 55 2.02 23.37 -3.33
CA SER A 55 1.82 22.01 -2.81
C SER A 55 0.34 21.63 -2.66
N ILE A 56 -0.58 22.59 -2.85
CA ILE A 56 -2.03 22.36 -2.82
C ILE A 56 -2.44 21.77 -4.17
N THR A 57 -2.85 20.50 -4.15
CA THR A 57 -3.36 19.83 -5.34
C THR A 57 -4.83 20.19 -5.54
N SER A 58 -5.19 20.61 -6.74
CA SER A 58 -6.57 20.86 -7.17
C SER A 58 -6.78 20.28 -8.57
N PHE A 59 -8.03 20.25 -9.02
CA PHE A 59 -8.43 19.64 -10.28
C PHE A 59 -9.53 20.48 -10.94
N GLY A 60 -9.47 20.64 -12.27
CA GLY A 60 -10.42 21.43 -13.06
C GLY A 60 -9.84 22.73 -13.63
N HIS A 61 -10.64 23.44 -14.42
CA HIS A 61 -10.24 24.69 -15.10
C HIS A 61 -9.78 25.76 -14.10
N ASP A 62 -10.44 25.84 -12.95
CA ASP A 62 -10.17 26.85 -11.91
C ASP A 62 -9.10 26.41 -10.90
N ALA A 63 -8.39 25.30 -11.15
CA ALA A 63 -7.35 24.79 -10.25
C ALA A 63 -6.28 25.85 -9.87
N PRO A 64 -5.74 26.67 -10.80
CA PRO A 64 -4.81 27.75 -10.45
C PRO A 64 -5.43 28.83 -9.58
N ARG A 65 -6.74 29.08 -9.73
CA ARG A 65 -7.51 30.12 -9.05
C ARG A 65 -7.60 29.88 -7.55
N VAL A 66 -7.67 28.60 -7.12
CA VAL A 66 -7.70 28.22 -5.70
C VAL A 66 -6.59 28.92 -4.90
N ARG A 67 -5.36 28.96 -5.43
CA ARG A 67 -4.24 29.60 -4.72
C ARG A 67 -4.40 31.11 -4.60
N GLU A 68 -4.84 31.77 -5.68
CA GLU A 68 -5.11 33.21 -5.69
C GLU A 68 -6.19 33.56 -4.67
N LEU A 69 -7.24 32.75 -4.60
CA LEU A 69 -8.33 32.92 -3.64
C LEU A 69 -7.86 32.76 -2.21
N LEU A 70 -7.05 31.75 -1.91
CA LEU A 70 -6.51 31.57 -0.56
C LEU A 70 -5.71 32.80 -0.11
N ILE A 71 -4.93 33.39 -1.02
CA ILE A 71 -4.17 34.61 -0.74
C ILE A 71 -5.12 35.79 -0.52
N GLN A 72 -6.14 35.96 -1.36
CA GLN A 72 -7.11 37.04 -1.22
C GLN A 72 -7.93 36.92 0.07
N ILE A 73 -8.43 35.73 0.40
CA ILE A 73 -9.20 35.45 1.61
C ILE A 73 -8.34 35.67 2.86
N ALA A 74 -7.08 35.24 2.86
CA ALA A 74 -6.17 35.47 3.99
C ALA A 74 -5.87 36.95 4.24
N LEU A 75 -6.11 37.82 3.25
CA LEU A 75 -5.79 39.25 3.27
C LEU A 75 -7.02 40.16 3.16
N SER A 76 -8.23 39.60 3.21
CA SER A 76 -9.46 40.36 2.97
C SER A 76 -9.79 41.30 4.13
N ASP A 77 -9.63 40.84 5.37
CA ASP A 77 -9.88 41.60 6.60
C ASP A 77 -9.15 40.98 7.81
N ILE A 78 -9.53 41.39 9.03
CA ILE A 78 -8.98 40.88 10.31
C ILE A 78 -10.03 40.09 11.12
N SER A 79 -11.10 39.61 10.46
CA SER A 79 -12.10 38.77 11.10
C SER A 79 -11.48 37.44 11.59
N PRO A 80 -12.10 36.76 12.57
CA PRO A 80 -11.61 35.46 13.00
C PRO A 80 -11.55 34.42 11.87
N SER A 81 -12.49 34.47 10.92
CA SER A 81 -12.59 33.52 9.80
C SER A 81 -11.48 33.74 8.76
N SER A 82 -11.20 34.98 8.32
CA SER A 82 -10.06 35.28 7.42
C SER A 82 -8.71 35.03 8.09
N THR A 83 -8.60 35.35 9.39
CA THR A 83 -7.39 35.09 10.19
C THR A 83 -7.11 33.59 10.31
N ALA A 84 -8.14 32.74 10.36
CA ALA A 84 -7.97 31.29 10.35
C ALA A 84 -7.29 30.80 9.06
N VAL A 85 -7.70 31.34 7.90
CA VAL A 85 -7.07 31.04 6.61
C VAL A 85 -5.60 31.46 6.65
N LEU A 86 -5.31 32.69 7.07
CA LEU A 86 -3.93 33.18 7.21
C LEU A 86 -3.06 32.29 8.11
N LYS A 87 -3.56 31.88 9.29
CA LYS A 87 -2.82 31.00 10.20
C LYS A 87 -2.64 29.59 9.64
N SER A 88 -3.62 29.05 8.91
CA SER A 88 -3.47 27.77 8.21
C SER A 88 -2.42 27.84 7.08
N SER A 89 -2.38 28.94 6.32
CA SER A 89 -1.34 29.20 5.31
C SER A 89 0.05 29.28 5.92
N LEU A 90 0.19 29.93 7.09
CA LEU A 90 1.46 29.98 7.82
C LEU A 90 1.89 28.61 8.35
N ALA A 91 0.94 27.76 8.77
CA ALA A 91 1.22 26.39 9.17
C ALA A 91 1.80 25.59 7.99
N LEU A 92 1.16 25.66 6.81
CA LEU A 92 1.65 25.02 5.61
C LEU A 92 3.03 25.56 5.20
N ALA A 93 3.23 26.88 5.22
CA ALA A 93 4.54 27.46 4.92
C ALA A 93 5.65 27.04 5.89
N SER A 94 5.33 26.96 7.18
CA SER A 94 6.30 26.54 8.21
C SER A 94 6.73 25.10 8.01
N PHE A 95 5.79 24.21 7.69
CA PHE A 95 6.07 22.82 7.34
C PHE A 95 7.06 22.70 6.16
N HIS A 96 6.95 23.61 5.18
CA HIS A 96 7.81 23.61 3.99
C HIS A 96 9.15 24.34 4.15
N ARG A 97 9.39 25.10 5.23
CA ARG A 97 10.57 25.99 5.36
C ARG A 97 11.62 25.52 6.38
N ASP A 98 11.30 25.40 7.68
CA ASP A 98 12.29 25.10 8.75
C ASP A 98 11.63 24.51 10.03
N ASP A 99 12.39 23.69 10.79
CA ASP A 99 12.05 22.92 12.03
C ASP A 99 10.56 22.53 12.18
N PRO A 100 10.11 21.50 11.43
CA PRO A 100 8.75 21.37 10.92
C PRO A 100 7.69 21.01 11.96
N LEU A 101 8.04 20.62 13.18
CA LEU A 101 7.06 20.11 14.15
C LEU A 101 6.48 21.20 15.04
N GLN A 102 7.33 22.03 15.67
CA GLN A 102 6.86 22.95 16.70
C GLN A 102 6.13 24.17 16.13
N ALA A 103 6.71 24.85 15.13
CA ALA A 103 6.10 26.04 14.52
C ALA A 103 4.81 25.69 13.78
N THR A 104 4.81 24.60 13.02
CA THR A 104 3.62 24.10 12.31
C THR A 104 2.47 23.78 13.27
N ALA A 105 2.75 23.08 14.38
CA ALA A 105 1.75 22.78 15.39
C ALA A 105 1.17 24.05 16.04
N GLN A 106 2.01 25.05 16.32
CA GLN A 106 1.56 26.33 16.87
C GLN A 106 0.59 27.06 15.93
N TYR A 107 0.94 27.19 14.64
CA TYR A 107 0.06 27.84 13.66
C TYR A 107 -1.22 27.03 13.39
N LYS A 108 -1.13 25.70 13.38
CA LYS A 108 -2.31 24.82 13.28
C LYS A 108 -3.28 25.05 14.46
N ILE A 109 -2.77 25.06 15.69
CA ILE A 109 -3.59 25.34 16.89
C ILE A 109 -4.19 26.75 16.81
N ALA A 110 -3.42 27.74 16.36
CA ALA A 110 -3.92 29.11 16.19
C ALA A 110 -5.05 29.20 15.15
N ALA A 111 -4.93 28.50 14.02
CA ALA A 111 -5.98 28.42 13.00
C ALA A 111 -7.27 27.80 13.56
N LEU A 112 -7.16 26.67 14.27
CA LEU A 112 -8.31 26.00 14.89
C LEU A 112 -9.01 26.86 15.93
N ARG A 113 -8.25 27.58 16.77
CA ARG A 113 -8.84 28.54 17.73
C ARG A 113 -9.61 29.65 17.04
N LYS A 114 -9.10 30.16 15.91
CA LYS A 114 -9.75 31.20 15.14
C LYS A 114 -11.01 30.71 14.42
N LEU A 115 -11.00 29.48 13.90
CA LEU A 115 -12.21 28.81 13.41
C LEU A 115 -13.26 28.62 14.51
N ALA A 116 -12.84 28.27 15.73
CA ALA A 116 -13.78 28.14 16.85
C ALA A 116 -14.38 29.51 17.25
N GLU A 117 -13.55 30.56 17.27
CA GLU A 117 -13.99 31.94 17.57
C GLU A 117 -15.01 32.47 16.55
N SER A 118 -14.82 32.21 15.24
CA SER A 118 -15.77 32.65 14.21
C SER A 118 -17.16 31.99 14.31
N THR A 119 -17.26 30.81 14.94
CA THR A 119 -18.57 30.14 15.14
C THR A 119 -19.44 30.75 16.24
N GLN A 120 -18.91 31.69 17.04
CA GLN A 120 -19.65 32.34 18.12
C GLN A 120 -20.65 33.39 17.62
N GLY A 121 -20.65 33.71 16.32
CA GLY A 121 -21.55 34.66 15.65
C GLY A 121 -22.42 34.02 14.55
N ARG A 122 -23.19 34.85 13.81
CA ARG A 122 -23.88 34.39 12.61
C ARG A 122 -22.86 34.17 11.49
N ILE A 123 -22.80 32.96 10.96
CA ILE A 123 -21.91 32.58 9.87
C ILE A 123 -22.55 32.99 8.55
N GLY A 124 -21.91 33.92 7.83
CA GLY A 124 -22.32 34.30 6.48
C GLY A 124 -21.71 33.39 5.39
N VAL A 125 -22.03 33.70 4.14
CA VAL A 125 -21.46 33.03 2.95
C VAL A 125 -19.93 33.21 2.90
N THR A 126 -19.42 34.42 3.17
CA THR A 126 -17.98 34.71 3.20
C THR A 126 -17.27 33.98 4.33
N ASP A 127 -17.88 33.87 5.51
CA ASP A 127 -17.32 33.06 6.61
C ASP A 127 -17.28 31.58 6.24
N SER A 128 -18.33 31.06 5.59
CA SER A 128 -18.37 29.69 5.10
C SER A 128 -17.23 29.39 4.13
N ALA A 129 -16.95 30.31 3.19
CA ALA A 129 -15.81 30.20 2.28
C ALA A 129 -14.46 30.20 3.03
N CYS A 130 -14.29 31.04 4.05
CA CYS A 130 -13.10 31.04 4.91
C CYS A 130 -12.93 29.72 5.68
N HIS A 131 -14.01 29.16 6.22
CA HIS A 131 -13.97 27.88 6.92
C HIS A 131 -13.60 26.73 5.98
N ILE A 132 -14.14 26.71 4.76
CA ILE A 132 -13.76 25.74 3.73
C ILE A 132 -12.28 25.89 3.38
N ALA A 133 -11.82 27.10 3.08
CA ALA A 133 -10.43 27.39 2.74
C ALA A 133 -9.44 26.94 3.82
N ALA A 134 -9.68 27.34 5.08
CA ALA A 134 -8.83 26.95 6.20
C ALA A 134 -8.86 25.43 6.45
N GLY A 135 -10.04 24.81 6.40
CA GLY A 135 -10.20 23.37 6.56
C GLY A 135 -9.42 22.59 5.49
N MET A 136 -9.52 22.99 4.23
CA MET A 136 -8.84 22.31 3.13
C MET A 136 -7.31 22.51 3.15
N ILE A 137 -6.81 23.67 3.59
CA ILE A 137 -5.37 23.86 3.86
C ILE A 137 -4.90 22.90 4.97
N LEU A 138 -5.66 22.81 6.08
CA LEU A 138 -5.34 21.91 7.19
C LEU A 138 -5.41 20.43 6.77
N SER A 139 -6.37 20.05 5.93
CA SER A 139 -6.46 18.71 5.35
C SER A 139 -5.20 18.39 4.53
N THR A 140 -4.78 19.32 3.68
CA THR A 140 -3.56 19.19 2.87
C THR A 140 -2.31 19.05 3.75
N LEU A 141 -2.20 19.86 4.80
CA LEU A 141 -1.09 19.79 5.75
C LEU A 141 -1.00 18.42 6.42
N GLU A 142 -2.12 17.88 6.93
CA GLU A 142 -2.13 16.55 7.57
C GLU A 142 -1.75 15.43 6.60
N ILE A 143 -2.23 15.48 5.35
CA ILE A 143 -1.86 14.52 4.31
C ILE A 143 -0.36 14.57 4.02
N GLN A 144 0.23 15.76 3.98
CA GLN A 144 1.66 15.94 3.72
C GLN A 144 2.55 15.56 4.90
N GLN A 145 2.04 15.63 6.13
CA GLN A 145 2.76 15.20 7.34
C GLN A 145 2.87 13.69 7.49
N ASN A 146 2.19 12.88 6.65
CA ASN A 146 2.23 11.41 6.67
C ASN A 146 1.97 10.80 8.07
N SER A 147 1.14 11.45 8.90
CA SER A 147 0.79 10.93 10.23
C SER A 147 -0.09 9.69 10.09
N MET A 148 0.51 8.50 10.12
CA MET A 148 -0.21 7.22 10.19
C MET A 148 -1.04 7.06 11.49
N LYS A 149 -0.96 8.03 12.41
CA LYS A 149 -1.56 7.99 13.74
C LYS A 149 -2.89 8.75 13.87
N SER A 150 -3.30 9.55 12.87
CA SER A 150 -4.54 10.33 12.97
C SER A 150 -5.30 10.47 11.65
N SER A 151 -6.62 10.27 11.69
CA SER A 151 -7.53 10.48 10.56
C SER A 151 -7.97 11.93 10.37
N HIS A 152 -7.36 12.91 11.06
CA HIS A 152 -7.80 14.32 11.09
C HIS A 152 -7.95 14.98 9.71
N TRP A 153 -7.12 14.59 8.73
CA TRP A 153 -7.24 15.08 7.36
C TRP A 153 -8.65 14.88 6.78
N LEU A 154 -9.27 13.75 7.13
CA LEU A 154 -10.61 13.37 6.68
C LEU A 154 -11.68 14.22 7.37
N TRP A 155 -11.50 14.55 8.66
CA TRP A 155 -12.42 15.42 9.40
C TRP A 155 -12.48 16.81 8.77
N TYR A 156 -11.33 17.36 8.37
CA TYR A 156 -11.28 18.66 7.70
C TYR A 156 -11.94 18.63 6.33
N ALA A 157 -11.68 17.60 5.51
CA ALA A 157 -12.28 17.44 4.19
C ALA A 157 -13.81 17.24 4.26
N CYS A 158 -14.28 16.34 5.15
CA CYS A 158 -15.71 16.10 5.38
C CYS A 158 -16.41 17.35 5.94
N GLY A 159 -15.76 18.05 6.87
CA GLY A 159 -16.27 19.31 7.41
C GLY A 159 -16.47 20.37 6.32
N ALA A 160 -15.49 20.52 5.43
CA ALA A 160 -15.60 21.42 4.28
C ALA A 160 -16.75 21.02 3.34
N ALA A 161 -16.90 19.73 3.02
CA ALA A 161 -18.00 19.23 2.20
C ALA A 161 -19.37 19.49 2.82
N LYS A 162 -19.49 19.32 4.14
CA LYS A 162 -20.73 19.64 4.87
C LYS A 162 -21.05 21.13 4.81
N ILE A 163 -20.04 21.99 4.97
CA ILE A 163 -20.22 23.45 4.91
C ILE A 163 -20.71 23.88 3.52
N VAL A 164 -20.13 23.33 2.44
CA VAL A 164 -20.59 23.59 1.05
C VAL A 164 -22.10 23.38 0.94
N LYS A 165 -22.60 22.22 1.41
CA LYS A 165 -24.01 21.88 1.36
C LYS A 165 -24.87 22.76 2.26
N THR A 166 -24.45 23.00 3.51
CA THR A 166 -25.26 23.79 4.45
C THR A 166 -25.32 25.28 4.13
N ALA A 167 -24.28 25.82 3.48
CA ALA A 167 -24.22 27.21 3.06
C ALA A 167 -24.89 27.45 1.69
N GLY A 168 -25.40 26.39 1.04
CA GLY A 168 -26.03 26.48 -0.28
C GLY A 168 -25.05 26.93 -1.37
N LEU A 169 -23.80 26.48 -1.30
CA LEU A 169 -22.74 26.80 -2.28
C LEU A 169 -22.74 25.82 -3.47
N ASP A 170 -23.76 24.98 -3.58
CA ASP A 170 -23.90 23.91 -4.58
C ASP A 170 -24.97 24.19 -5.65
N VAL A 171 -25.39 25.45 -5.80
CA VAL A 171 -26.40 25.93 -6.76
C VAL A 171 -25.88 26.15 -8.18
N ASP A 172 -26.77 26.09 -9.17
CA ASP A 172 -26.47 26.44 -10.56
C ASP A 172 -26.06 27.93 -10.69
N ASN A 173 -25.06 28.22 -11.54
CA ASN A 173 -24.46 29.56 -11.78
C ASN A 173 -23.60 30.13 -10.65
N LEU A 174 -22.72 29.31 -10.07
CA LEU A 174 -21.66 29.81 -9.19
C LEU A 174 -20.76 30.81 -9.92
N ASP A 175 -20.32 31.84 -9.20
CA ASP A 175 -19.18 32.63 -9.66
C ASP A 175 -17.92 31.75 -9.71
N HIS A 176 -16.93 32.17 -10.51
CA HIS A 176 -15.73 31.37 -10.76
C HIS A 176 -14.92 31.11 -9.47
N ASP A 177 -15.00 32.01 -8.49
CA ASP A 177 -14.27 31.88 -7.24
C ASP A 177 -14.94 30.84 -6.33
N THR A 178 -16.29 30.80 -6.26
CA THR A 178 -17.02 29.75 -5.55
C THR A 178 -16.82 28.39 -6.23
N ALA A 179 -16.89 28.33 -7.57
CA ALA A 179 -16.70 27.11 -8.34
C ALA A 179 -15.32 26.47 -8.09
N ALA A 180 -14.25 27.29 -8.05
CA ALA A 180 -12.90 26.84 -7.73
C ALA A 180 -12.81 26.19 -6.33
N LEU A 181 -13.41 26.84 -5.33
CA LEU A 181 -13.38 26.39 -3.94
C LEU A 181 -14.17 25.08 -3.75
N VAL A 182 -15.36 25.00 -4.33
CA VAL A 182 -16.21 23.80 -4.30
C VAL A 182 -15.56 22.66 -5.08
N GLY A 183 -14.97 22.94 -6.24
CA GLY A 183 -14.21 21.98 -7.04
C GLY A 183 -13.03 21.37 -6.27
N TRP A 184 -12.31 22.18 -5.47
CA TRP A 184 -11.22 21.70 -4.63
C TRP A 184 -11.70 20.74 -3.53
N VAL A 185 -12.80 21.08 -2.84
CA VAL A 185 -13.44 20.20 -1.86
C VAL A 185 -13.88 18.89 -2.51
N HIS A 186 -14.51 18.98 -3.68
CA HIS A 186 -14.98 17.82 -4.42
C HIS A 186 -13.84 16.86 -4.79
N TYR A 187 -12.70 17.39 -5.25
CA TYR A 187 -11.51 16.61 -5.56
C TYR A 187 -11.01 15.76 -4.38
N TYR A 188 -10.84 16.36 -3.19
CA TYR A 188 -10.38 15.63 -2.00
C TYR A 188 -11.43 14.63 -1.53
N ASN A 189 -12.71 15.00 -1.60
CA ASN A 189 -13.81 14.12 -1.24
C ASN A 189 -13.89 12.87 -2.14
N THR A 190 -13.60 13.01 -3.43
CA THR A 190 -13.54 11.89 -4.36
C THR A 190 -12.34 10.98 -4.07
N LEU A 191 -11.14 11.54 -3.90
CA LEU A 191 -9.94 10.73 -3.65
C LEU A 191 -9.92 10.07 -2.26
N SER A 192 -10.55 10.67 -1.25
CA SER A 192 -10.63 10.07 0.09
C SER A 192 -11.34 8.71 0.07
N ARG A 193 -12.31 8.52 -0.84
CA ARG A 193 -13.02 7.25 -1.03
C ARG A 193 -12.08 6.12 -1.44
N PHE A 194 -11.09 6.39 -2.30
CA PHE A 194 -10.08 5.41 -2.67
C PHE A 194 -9.30 4.92 -1.45
N SER A 195 -8.81 5.86 -0.63
CA SER A 195 -8.04 5.54 0.57
C SER A 195 -8.87 4.77 1.61
N LEU A 196 -10.11 5.20 1.87
CA LEU A 196 -11.03 4.52 2.79
C LEU A 196 -11.34 3.09 2.33
N ARG A 197 -11.48 2.88 1.02
CA ARG A 197 -11.80 1.57 0.45
C ARG A 197 -10.65 0.58 0.58
N HIS A 198 -9.43 1.00 0.25
CA HIS A 198 -8.30 0.09 0.07
C HIS A 198 -7.31 0.02 1.24
N TRP A 199 -7.22 1.05 2.09
CA TRP A 199 -6.21 1.12 3.16
C TRP A 199 -6.78 1.11 4.60
N GLN A 200 -8.01 1.57 4.82
CA GLN A 200 -8.60 1.68 6.16
C GLN A 200 -10.08 1.23 6.20
N PRO A 201 -10.40 -0.02 5.82
CA PRO A 201 -11.79 -0.49 5.73
C PRO A 201 -12.54 -0.58 7.09
N HIS A 202 -11.82 -0.46 8.21
CA HIS A 202 -12.37 -0.54 9.57
C HIS A 202 -12.39 0.80 10.32
N LEU A 203 -12.07 1.91 9.66
CA LEU A 203 -12.17 3.24 10.27
C LEU A 203 -13.66 3.63 10.37
N THR A 204 -14.29 3.31 11.50
CA THR A 204 -15.60 3.86 11.87
C THR A 204 -15.43 5.34 12.19
N LEU A 205 -15.89 6.21 11.29
CA LEU A 205 -16.25 7.57 11.65
C LEU A 205 -17.39 7.47 12.67
N ASP A 206 -17.26 8.14 13.82
CA ASP A 206 -18.34 8.19 14.82
C ASP A 206 -19.67 8.56 14.13
N ALA A 207 -20.70 7.77 14.41
CA ALA A 207 -21.87 7.54 13.58
C ALA A 207 -22.81 8.74 13.36
N ASP A 208 -22.50 9.93 13.87
CA ASP A 208 -23.33 11.12 13.71
C ASP A 208 -22.85 12.02 12.55
N GLY A 209 -23.02 11.51 11.33
CA GLY A 209 -23.23 12.37 10.15
C GLY A 209 -22.12 12.46 9.10
N ALA A 210 -20.98 11.78 9.27
CA ALA A 210 -19.94 11.79 8.22
C ALA A 210 -20.27 10.86 7.04
N ALA A 211 -20.94 9.72 7.27
CA ALA A 211 -21.30 8.78 6.20
C ALA A 211 -22.32 9.35 5.20
N ASP A 212 -23.31 10.11 5.68
CA ASP A 212 -24.31 10.82 4.83
C ASP A 212 -23.74 12.05 4.11
N SER A 213 -22.54 12.52 4.49
CA SER A 213 -21.85 13.63 3.83
C SER A 213 -21.25 13.22 2.46
N PHE A 214 -21.23 11.92 2.17
CA PHE A 214 -20.72 11.31 0.94
C PHE A 214 -21.84 10.94 -0.06
N HIS A 215 -22.94 11.69 -0.07
CA HIS A 215 -24.00 11.59 -1.09
C HIS A 215 -23.66 12.41 -2.36
N PRO A 216 -24.35 12.17 -3.51
CA PRO A 216 -23.80 12.50 -4.82
C PRO A 216 -23.58 14.00 -5.00
N VAL A 217 -22.60 14.29 -5.84
CA VAL A 217 -22.25 15.62 -6.34
C VAL A 217 -23.53 16.35 -6.74
N PRO A 218 -23.64 17.67 -6.49
CA PRO A 218 -24.72 18.43 -7.09
C PRO A 218 -24.64 18.27 -8.62
N GLU A 219 -25.78 18.08 -9.29
CA GLU A 219 -25.90 17.99 -10.76
C GLU A 219 -25.36 19.26 -11.48
N SER A 220 -24.94 20.28 -10.73
CA SER A 220 -24.66 21.66 -11.13
C SER A 220 -23.23 21.97 -11.58
N LEU A 221 -22.23 21.10 -11.32
CA LEU A 221 -20.87 21.29 -11.87
C LEU A 221 -20.77 20.70 -13.28
N SER A 222 -21.23 21.46 -14.26
CA SER A 222 -21.17 21.10 -15.69
C SER A 222 -19.75 21.28 -16.25
N GLY A 223 -19.22 20.25 -16.93
CA GLY A 223 -17.93 20.30 -17.61
C GLY A 223 -17.14 18.99 -17.49
N ALA A 224 -16.36 18.65 -18.53
CA ALA A 224 -15.60 17.40 -18.60
C ALA A 224 -14.76 17.06 -17.35
N PRO A 225 -14.11 18.01 -16.64
CA PRO A 225 -13.40 17.73 -15.39
C PRO A 225 -14.30 17.26 -14.25
N HIS A 226 -15.40 17.95 -14.01
CA HIS A 226 -16.26 17.62 -12.88
C HIS A 226 -16.99 16.29 -13.16
N GLU A 227 -17.33 16.03 -14.43
CA GLU A 227 -17.89 14.75 -14.85
C GLU A 227 -16.92 13.58 -14.64
N ILE A 228 -15.60 13.74 -14.91
CA ILE A 228 -14.66 12.65 -14.65
C ILE A 228 -14.47 12.38 -13.14
N LEU A 229 -14.44 13.41 -12.29
CA LEU A 229 -14.38 13.21 -10.84
C LEU A 229 -15.65 12.54 -10.30
N TYR A 230 -16.82 12.89 -10.86
CA TYR A 230 -18.08 12.22 -10.55
C TYR A 230 -18.00 10.72 -10.90
N LEU A 231 -17.61 10.39 -12.12
CA LEU A 231 -17.51 9.01 -12.59
C LEU A 231 -16.46 8.21 -11.81
N LEU A 232 -15.36 8.85 -11.39
CA LEU A 232 -14.36 8.25 -10.52
C LEU A 232 -14.93 7.95 -9.12
N SER A 233 -15.68 8.86 -8.53
CA SER A 233 -16.38 8.63 -7.26
C SER A 233 -17.37 7.46 -7.38
N GLU A 234 -18.14 7.40 -8.47
CA GLU A 234 -19.04 6.28 -8.74
C GLU A 234 -18.27 4.97 -8.90
N ALA A 235 -17.14 4.97 -9.61
CA ALA A 235 -16.28 3.79 -9.74
C ALA A 235 -15.77 3.28 -8.38
N PHE A 236 -15.38 4.18 -7.47
CA PHE A 236 -14.96 3.79 -6.11
C PHE A 236 -16.10 3.15 -5.30
N ASN A 237 -17.33 3.67 -5.42
CA ASN A 237 -18.49 3.14 -4.73
C ASN A 237 -19.00 1.81 -5.33
N ALA A 238 -18.87 1.66 -6.66
CA ALA A 238 -19.38 0.53 -7.42
C ALA A 238 -18.46 -0.69 -7.37
N VAL A 239 -17.20 -0.56 -7.01
CA VAL A 239 -16.26 -1.69 -6.99
C VAL A 239 -16.45 -2.56 -5.73
N THR A 240 -16.64 -3.87 -5.93
CA THR A 240 -16.85 -4.85 -4.84
C THR A 240 -15.84 -6.00 -4.88
N VAL A 241 -15.70 -6.71 -3.75
CA VAL A 241 -14.90 -7.93 -3.65
C VAL A 241 -15.76 -9.15 -3.97
N PRO A 242 -15.20 -10.29 -4.43
CA PRO A 242 -15.98 -11.49 -4.77
C PRO A 242 -16.83 -12.05 -3.62
N SER A 243 -16.51 -11.71 -2.37
CA SER A 243 -17.27 -12.10 -1.18
C SER A 243 -18.47 -11.18 -0.86
N ASP A 244 -18.65 -10.06 -1.57
CA ASP A 244 -19.77 -9.13 -1.38
C ASP A 244 -21.06 -9.72 -1.97
N PRO A 245 -22.20 -9.75 -1.24
CA PRO A 245 -23.46 -10.26 -1.75
C PRO A 245 -23.97 -9.58 -3.04
N ARG A 246 -23.53 -8.35 -3.32
CA ARG A 246 -23.89 -7.60 -4.53
C ARG A 246 -23.13 -8.07 -5.77
N TYR A 247 -22.02 -8.82 -5.59
CA TYR A 247 -21.09 -9.20 -6.64
C TYR A 247 -21.76 -9.96 -7.80
N GLU A 248 -22.64 -10.92 -7.49
CA GLU A 248 -23.38 -11.71 -8.49
C GLU A 248 -24.64 -11.01 -9.04
N GLY A 249 -24.96 -9.81 -8.54
CA GLY A 249 -26.17 -9.09 -8.90
C GLY A 249 -26.14 -8.54 -10.33
N LYS A 250 -27.16 -8.85 -11.14
CA LYS A 250 -27.32 -8.30 -12.50
C LYS A 250 -27.37 -6.76 -12.50
N ALA A 251 -28.00 -6.16 -11.50
CA ALA A 251 -28.05 -4.70 -11.34
C ALA A 251 -26.66 -4.09 -11.11
N HIS A 252 -25.82 -4.78 -10.35
CA HIS A 252 -24.44 -4.38 -10.07
C HIS A 252 -23.57 -4.40 -11.33
N ARG A 253 -23.64 -5.51 -12.09
CA ARG A 253 -22.96 -5.64 -13.38
C ARG A 253 -23.39 -4.52 -14.35
N ASN A 254 -24.69 -4.31 -14.51
CA ASN A 254 -25.21 -3.26 -15.39
C ASN A 254 -24.70 -1.86 -14.96
N HIS A 255 -24.59 -1.61 -13.66
CA HIS A 255 -24.10 -0.32 -13.16
C HIS A 255 -22.61 -0.11 -13.52
N LEU A 256 -21.76 -1.13 -13.36
CA LEU A 256 -20.35 -1.07 -13.79
C LEU A 256 -20.21 -0.84 -15.31
N GLU A 257 -21.05 -1.49 -16.11
CA GLU A 257 -21.10 -1.31 -17.57
C GLU A 257 -21.55 0.11 -17.97
N ILE A 258 -22.47 0.72 -17.22
CA ILE A 258 -22.90 2.11 -17.43
C ILE A 258 -21.75 3.07 -17.14
N ILE A 259 -21.03 2.89 -16.03
CA ILE A 259 -19.87 3.72 -15.69
C ILE A 259 -18.80 3.59 -16.78
N ASP A 260 -18.46 2.36 -17.18
CA ASP A 260 -17.53 2.10 -18.27
C ASP A 260 -17.97 2.77 -19.57
N TRP A 261 -19.25 2.70 -19.92
CA TRP A 261 -19.78 3.36 -21.10
C TRP A 261 -19.65 4.88 -21.03
N LYS A 262 -19.97 5.51 -19.89
CA LYS A 262 -19.83 6.97 -19.72
C LYS A 262 -18.37 7.40 -19.85
N LEU A 263 -17.44 6.72 -19.18
CA LEU A 263 -16.00 7.02 -19.25
C LEU A 263 -15.43 6.93 -20.66
N ARG A 264 -15.91 6.00 -21.49
CA ARG A 264 -15.47 5.86 -22.89
C ARG A 264 -16.01 6.96 -23.81
N ASN A 265 -17.08 7.65 -23.42
CA ASN A 265 -17.78 8.63 -24.27
C ASN A 265 -17.69 10.07 -23.75
N LEU A 266 -16.94 10.32 -22.69
CA LEU A 266 -16.77 11.64 -22.05
C LEU A 266 -16.32 12.74 -23.04
N GLU A 267 -15.55 12.40 -24.08
CA GLU A 267 -14.92 13.36 -25.01
C GLU A 267 -15.63 13.51 -26.37
N LYS A 268 -16.85 13.01 -26.54
CA LYS A 268 -17.57 13.05 -27.84
C LYS A 268 -18.67 14.12 -27.97
N LYS A 269 -18.62 15.22 -27.19
CA LYS A 269 -19.43 16.41 -27.50
C LYS A 269 -18.59 17.36 -28.34
N ALA A 270 -18.90 17.44 -29.64
CA ALA A 270 -18.33 18.45 -30.51
C ALA A 270 -18.58 19.85 -29.91
N PRO A 271 -17.64 20.81 -30.05
CA PRO A 271 -17.93 22.18 -29.70
C PRO A 271 -19.11 22.65 -30.55
N ASP A 272 -20.15 23.19 -29.91
CA ASP A 272 -21.18 23.90 -30.64
C ASP A 272 -20.50 25.01 -31.46
N ASN A 273 -20.81 25.06 -32.75
CA ASN A 273 -20.15 25.89 -33.78
C ASN A 273 -20.27 27.42 -33.59
N ASN A 274 -20.50 27.93 -32.38
CA ASN A 274 -20.78 29.34 -32.13
C ASN A 274 -19.88 30.05 -31.11
N ASP A 275 -18.97 29.38 -30.42
CA ASP A 275 -17.97 30.10 -29.61
C ASP A 275 -16.62 30.12 -30.33
N SER A 276 -16.18 31.34 -30.59
CA SER A 276 -14.88 31.68 -31.18
C SER A 276 -13.77 30.84 -30.57
N ALA A 277 -12.88 30.33 -31.43
CA ALA A 277 -11.66 29.61 -31.08
C ALA A 277 -10.84 30.34 -30.00
N ASP A 278 -11.17 30.07 -28.75
CA ASP A 278 -10.31 30.36 -27.61
C ASP A 278 -9.62 29.05 -27.29
N THR A 279 -8.32 29.02 -27.54
CA THR A 279 -7.44 27.88 -27.32
C THR A 279 -7.42 27.53 -25.83
N THR A 280 -8.33 26.66 -25.39
CA THR A 280 -8.30 26.06 -24.06
C THR A 280 -6.93 25.40 -23.82
N HIS A 281 -6.35 25.64 -22.64
CA HIS A 281 -4.98 25.23 -22.29
C HIS A 281 -4.71 23.74 -22.58
N PRO A 282 -3.71 23.37 -23.43
CA PRO A 282 -3.38 21.97 -23.74
C PRO A 282 -3.07 21.09 -22.51
N ALA A 283 -2.55 21.71 -21.44
CA ALA A 283 -2.25 21.04 -20.18
C ALA A 283 -3.52 20.57 -19.43
N PHE A 284 -4.66 21.20 -19.67
CA PHE A 284 -5.92 20.87 -19.02
C PHE A 284 -6.57 19.62 -19.66
N ASP A 285 -6.62 19.55 -20.99
CA ASP A 285 -7.16 18.39 -21.71
C ASP A 285 -6.36 17.12 -21.37
N LEU A 286 -5.04 17.29 -21.24
CA LEU A 286 -4.13 16.24 -20.79
C LEU A 286 -4.49 15.69 -19.40
N VAL A 287 -4.84 16.56 -18.44
CA VAL A 287 -5.18 16.17 -17.07
C VAL A 287 -6.50 15.42 -16.99
N VAL A 288 -7.50 15.90 -17.73
CA VAL A 288 -8.79 15.20 -17.87
C VAL A 288 -8.55 13.81 -18.46
N GLU A 289 -7.70 13.69 -19.48
CA GLU A 289 -7.40 12.42 -20.10
C GLU A 289 -6.63 11.45 -19.18
N LEU A 290 -5.66 11.93 -18.40
CA LEU A 290 -4.98 11.11 -17.38
C LEU A 290 -5.97 10.54 -16.36
N TYR A 291 -6.92 11.35 -15.90
CA TYR A 291 -7.95 10.89 -14.97
C TYR A 291 -8.95 9.95 -15.64
N ARG A 292 -9.29 10.16 -16.92
CA ARG A 292 -10.16 9.26 -17.69
C ARG A 292 -9.53 7.88 -17.87
N LEU A 293 -8.29 7.82 -18.35
CA LEU A 293 -7.56 6.56 -18.57
C LEU A 293 -7.30 5.82 -17.25
N SER A 294 -6.87 6.52 -16.20
CA SER A 294 -6.65 5.89 -14.88
C SER A 294 -7.95 5.36 -14.27
N THR A 295 -9.07 6.06 -14.44
CA THR A 295 -10.39 5.56 -13.98
C THR A 295 -10.82 4.32 -14.76
N LEU A 296 -10.63 4.29 -16.08
CA LEU A 296 -10.95 3.12 -16.92
C LEU A 296 -10.13 1.88 -16.56
N ILE A 297 -8.82 2.07 -16.30
CA ILE A 297 -7.91 1.01 -15.88
C ILE A 297 -8.27 0.52 -14.47
N TYR A 298 -8.45 1.45 -13.54
CA TYR A 298 -8.84 1.14 -12.16
C TYR A 298 -10.15 0.35 -12.12
N LEU A 299 -11.19 0.82 -12.82
CA LEU A 299 -12.51 0.18 -12.83
C LEU A 299 -12.41 -1.29 -13.28
N ARG A 300 -11.62 -1.57 -14.32
CA ARG A 300 -11.40 -2.95 -14.80
C ARG A 300 -10.66 -3.81 -13.79
N ARG A 301 -9.51 -3.34 -13.29
CA ARG A 301 -8.70 -4.05 -12.31
C ARG A 301 -9.49 -4.34 -11.03
N ALA A 302 -10.28 -3.38 -10.59
CA ALA A 302 -11.00 -3.47 -9.34
C ALA A 302 -12.36 -4.18 -9.47
N SER A 303 -12.92 -4.33 -10.67
CA SER A 303 -14.18 -5.08 -10.91
C SER A 303 -14.11 -6.60 -10.67
N ALA A 304 -12.97 -7.11 -10.18
CA ALA A 304 -12.74 -8.52 -9.86
C ALA A 304 -13.10 -9.52 -10.99
N GLY A 305 -12.95 -9.09 -12.25
CA GLY A 305 -13.20 -9.93 -13.43
C GLY A 305 -14.60 -9.81 -14.05
N ILE A 306 -15.47 -8.93 -13.53
CA ILE A 306 -16.75 -8.60 -14.17
C ILE A 306 -16.52 -7.89 -15.51
N LEU A 307 -15.59 -6.92 -15.54
CA LEU A 307 -15.14 -6.28 -16.77
C LEU A 307 -13.84 -6.93 -17.23
N SER A 308 -13.79 -7.36 -18.48
CA SER A 308 -12.64 -8.05 -19.06
C SER A 308 -11.47 -7.10 -19.35
N LEU A 309 -10.25 -7.60 -19.14
CA LEU A 309 -9.01 -6.97 -19.60
C LEU A 309 -8.81 -7.30 -21.10
N ASP A 310 -9.54 -6.62 -21.95
CA ASP A 310 -9.55 -6.82 -23.41
C ASP A 310 -8.48 -5.99 -24.12
N GLN A 311 -8.42 -6.06 -25.45
CA GLN A 311 -7.45 -5.28 -26.24
C GLN A 311 -7.52 -3.77 -25.96
N LYS A 312 -8.70 -3.23 -25.62
CA LYS A 312 -8.86 -1.81 -25.31
C LYS A 312 -8.16 -1.44 -24.01
N PHE A 313 -8.18 -2.32 -23.02
CA PHE A 313 -7.40 -2.15 -21.79
C PHE A 313 -5.92 -1.93 -22.10
N THR A 314 -5.31 -2.81 -22.90
CA THR A 314 -3.90 -2.67 -23.30
C THR A 314 -3.64 -1.39 -24.09
N THR A 315 -4.58 -0.98 -24.95
CA THR A 315 -4.49 0.30 -25.67
C THR A 315 -4.49 1.50 -24.72
N TRP A 316 -5.37 1.54 -23.72
CA TRP A 316 -5.39 2.63 -22.74
C TRP A 316 -4.15 2.67 -21.86
N VAL A 317 -3.61 1.51 -21.47
CA VAL A 317 -2.33 1.44 -20.75
C VAL A 317 -1.23 2.05 -21.63
N GLY A 318 -1.14 1.66 -22.91
CA GLY A 318 -0.19 2.24 -23.86
C GLY A 318 -0.31 3.76 -23.98
N GLN A 319 -1.54 4.27 -24.19
CA GLN A 319 -1.83 5.70 -24.25
C GLN A 319 -1.42 6.43 -22.97
N ALA A 320 -1.66 5.84 -21.80
CA ALA A 320 -1.27 6.44 -20.53
C ALA A 320 0.25 6.65 -20.44
N PHE A 321 1.07 5.68 -20.87
CA PHE A 321 2.52 5.83 -20.89
C PHE A 321 3.01 6.86 -21.91
N GLU A 322 2.37 6.98 -23.08
CA GLU A 322 2.67 8.03 -24.06
C GLU A 322 2.39 9.44 -23.52
N LEU A 323 1.31 9.60 -22.74
CA LEU A 323 0.99 10.87 -22.09
C LEU A 323 1.98 11.19 -20.96
N LEU A 324 2.35 10.19 -20.15
CA LEU A 324 3.33 10.36 -19.08
C LEU A 324 4.70 10.81 -19.61
N GLU A 325 5.15 10.26 -20.73
CA GLU A 325 6.42 10.63 -21.36
C GLU A 325 6.45 12.13 -21.76
N GLN A 326 5.31 12.67 -22.19
CA GLN A 326 5.15 14.08 -22.61
C GLN A 326 5.00 15.07 -21.44
N LEU A 327 4.56 14.60 -20.27
CA LEU A 327 4.29 15.46 -19.11
C LEU A 327 5.59 15.95 -18.46
N PRO A 328 5.83 17.25 -18.27
CA PRO A 328 7.04 17.76 -17.61
C PRO A 328 7.12 17.36 -16.12
N ALA A 329 5.97 17.28 -15.44
CA ALA A 329 5.80 16.81 -14.07
C ALA A 329 4.35 16.31 -13.89
N CYS A 330 4.13 15.40 -12.93
CA CYS A 330 2.81 14.86 -12.62
C CYS A 330 2.54 15.01 -11.11
N GLN A 331 1.78 16.04 -10.73
CA GLN A 331 1.45 16.33 -9.34
C GLN A 331 0.29 15.48 -8.78
N TRP A 332 -0.33 14.62 -9.59
CA TRP A 332 -1.54 13.87 -9.22
C TRP A 332 -1.17 12.43 -8.84
N PRO A 333 -1.25 12.07 -7.54
CA PRO A 333 -0.87 10.74 -7.05
C PRO A 333 -1.68 9.59 -7.68
N PHE A 334 -2.99 9.81 -7.89
CA PHE A 334 -3.90 8.73 -8.30
C PHE A 334 -3.59 8.21 -9.71
N PRO A 335 -3.54 9.02 -10.79
CA PRO A 335 -3.18 8.50 -12.11
C PRO A 335 -1.79 7.84 -12.11
N LEU A 336 -0.82 8.44 -11.43
CA LEU A 336 0.53 7.89 -11.35
C LEU A 336 0.58 6.53 -10.64
N LEU A 337 -0.18 6.36 -9.55
CA LEU A 337 -0.34 5.08 -8.86
C LEU A 337 -0.93 4.02 -9.80
N ILE A 338 -2.04 4.34 -10.47
CA ILE A 338 -2.72 3.39 -11.35
C ILE A 338 -1.81 2.99 -12.52
N PHE A 339 -1.21 3.95 -13.23
CA PHE A 339 -0.33 3.65 -14.35
C PHE A 339 0.96 2.95 -13.91
N GLY A 340 1.54 3.36 -12.78
CA GLY A 340 2.69 2.70 -12.19
C GLY A 340 2.42 1.24 -11.88
N CYS A 341 1.26 0.91 -11.31
CA CYS A 341 0.83 -0.47 -11.11
C CYS A 341 0.70 -1.27 -12.42
N GLU A 342 0.50 -0.64 -13.57
CA GLU A 342 0.39 -1.29 -14.89
C GLU A 342 1.73 -1.39 -15.65
N ALA A 343 2.85 -0.92 -15.09
CA ALA A 343 4.15 -1.07 -15.75
C ALA A 343 4.60 -2.54 -15.75
N GLU A 344 4.71 -3.12 -16.94
CA GLU A 344 5.06 -4.54 -17.15
C GLU A 344 6.49 -4.74 -17.66
N ASN A 345 7.15 -3.68 -18.16
CA ASN A 345 8.51 -3.74 -18.69
C ASN A 345 9.38 -2.57 -18.23
N ASP A 346 10.70 -2.70 -18.41
CA ASP A 346 11.69 -1.71 -17.98
C ASP A 346 11.45 -0.33 -18.60
N ARG A 347 11.04 -0.27 -19.87
CA ARG A 347 10.73 1.02 -20.52
C ARG A 347 9.60 1.75 -19.79
N GLN A 348 8.52 1.06 -19.49
CA GLN A 348 7.38 1.62 -18.76
C GLN A 348 7.78 2.03 -17.33
N ARG A 349 8.56 1.21 -16.63
CA ARG A 349 9.09 1.52 -15.29
C ARG A 349 9.97 2.76 -15.31
N MET A 350 10.84 2.88 -16.32
CA MET A 350 11.69 4.05 -16.53
C MET A 350 10.87 5.32 -16.76
N ILE A 351 9.81 5.27 -17.57
CA ILE A 351 8.91 6.43 -17.77
C ILE A 351 8.31 6.90 -16.44
N ILE A 352 7.84 5.97 -15.60
CA ILE A 352 7.26 6.29 -14.28
C ILE A 352 8.30 6.91 -13.35
N LEU A 353 9.48 6.30 -13.26
CA LEU A 353 10.57 6.79 -12.41
C LEU A 353 11.07 8.17 -12.86
N ASP A 354 11.19 8.38 -14.17
CA ASP A 354 11.60 9.67 -14.75
C ASP A 354 10.58 10.77 -14.46
N VAL A 355 9.27 10.52 -14.68
CA VAL A 355 8.21 11.49 -14.34
C VAL A 355 8.22 11.81 -12.85
N MET A 356 8.40 10.80 -11.98
CA MET A 356 8.52 11.02 -10.54
C MET A 356 9.75 11.85 -10.17
N GLU A 357 10.90 11.60 -10.80
CA GLU A 357 12.13 12.34 -10.56
C GLU A 357 11.97 13.79 -11.00
N ARG A 358 11.44 14.04 -12.20
CA ARG A 358 11.14 15.40 -12.69
C ARG A 358 10.15 16.13 -11.79
N THR A 359 9.14 15.42 -11.28
CA THR A 359 8.18 15.97 -10.32
C THR A 359 8.84 16.31 -8.98
N THR A 360 9.71 15.45 -8.45
CA THR A 360 10.39 15.66 -7.16
C THR A 360 11.43 16.79 -7.23
N LYS A 361 12.12 16.94 -8.39
CA LYS A 361 13.05 18.05 -8.63
C LYS A 361 12.34 19.41 -8.63
N ASN A 362 11.06 19.44 -8.97
CA ASN A 362 10.27 20.64 -8.82
C ASN A 362 9.92 20.82 -7.33
N LEU A 363 10.62 21.75 -6.67
CA LEU A 363 10.49 22.07 -5.24
C LEU A 363 9.05 22.41 -4.79
N GLN A 364 8.16 22.67 -5.74
CA GLN A 364 6.73 22.90 -5.53
C GLN A 364 5.94 21.62 -5.16
N TYR A 365 6.45 20.42 -5.49
CA TYR A 365 5.78 19.15 -5.29
C TYR A 365 6.63 18.22 -4.40
N ARG A 366 6.15 17.87 -3.21
CA ARG A 366 6.93 17.07 -2.23
C ARG A 366 6.32 15.74 -1.81
N ASN A 367 5.11 15.39 -2.27
CA ASN A 367 4.38 14.23 -1.76
C ASN A 367 4.21 13.08 -2.77
N ILE A 368 5.28 12.75 -3.50
CA ILE A 368 5.30 11.59 -4.41
C ILE A 368 6.11 10.41 -3.85
N ALA A 369 6.85 10.62 -2.76
CA ALA A 369 7.69 9.61 -2.14
C ALA A 369 6.89 8.37 -1.71
N THR A 370 5.72 8.58 -1.08
CA THR A 370 4.82 7.49 -0.67
C THR A 370 4.31 6.72 -1.88
N VAL A 371 3.88 7.42 -2.94
CA VAL A 371 3.41 6.80 -4.20
C VAL A 371 4.52 5.98 -4.86
N LYS A 372 5.75 6.52 -4.90
CA LYS A 372 6.93 5.83 -5.41
C LYS A 372 7.23 4.56 -4.61
N SER A 373 7.14 4.62 -3.28
CA SER A 373 7.33 3.45 -2.42
C SER A 373 6.30 2.37 -2.72
N VAL A 374 5.02 2.73 -2.78
CA VAL A 374 3.93 1.77 -3.07
C VAL A 374 4.11 1.13 -4.44
N ILE A 375 4.40 1.91 -5.48
CA ILE A 375 4.62 1.38 -6.84
C ILE A 375 5.82 0.43 -6.87
N LYS A 376 6.94 0.79 -6.23
CA LYS A 376 8.10 -0.10 -6.13
C LYS A 376 7.75 -1.40 -5.42
N THR A 377 7.00 -1.36 -4.32
CA THR A 377 6.53 -2.57 -3.63
C THR A 377 5.65 -3.42 -4.53
N VAL A 378 4.77 -2.81 -5.33
CA VAL A 378 3.94 -3.53 -6.31
C VAL A 378 4.81 -4.18 -7.39
N TRP A 379 5.85 -3.50 -7.89
CA TRP A 379 6.78 -4.08 -8.87
C TRP A 379 7.56 -5.24 -8.27
N VAL A 380 8.12 -5.07 -7.06
CA VAL A 380 8.81 -6.15 -6.34
C VAL A 380 7.88 -7.35 -6.19
N GLN A 381 6.64 -7.14 -5.73
CA GLN A 381 5.66 -8.24 -5.64
C GLN A 381 5.42 -8.89 -7.00
N LYS A 382 5.20 -8.10 -8.06
CA LYS A 382 4.98 -8.62 -9.42
C LYS A 382 6.18 -9.40 -9.95
N ASP A 383 7.40 -8.95 -9.68
CA ASP A 383 8.63 -9.61 -10.11
C ASP A 383 8.84 -10.92 -9.34
N LEU A 384 8.59 -10.92 -8.03
CA LEU A 384 8.53 -12.13 -7.22
C LEU A 384 7.47 -13.14 -7.72
N TYR A 385 6.41 -12.67 -8.39
CA TYR A 385 5.39 -13.52 -9.02
C TYR A 385 5.73 -13.95 -10.46
N ALA A 386 6.51 -13.15 -11.19
CA ALA A 386 6.83 -13.37 -12.60
C ALA A 386 8.09 -14.21 -12.82
N GLU A 387 9.02 -14.21 -11.86
CA GLU A 387 10.25 -14.98 -11.99
C GLU A 387 10.05 -16.46 -11.64
N ASP A 388 10.51 -17.31 -12.56
CA ASP A 388 10.57 -18.77 -12.58
C ASP A 388 11.43 -19.37 -11.45
N MET A 389 11.29 -18.87 -10.23
CA MET A 389 11.98 -19.42 -9.08
C MET A 389 11.30 -20.73 -8.66
N ASN A 390 12.06 -21.83 -8.73
CA ASN A 390 11.62 -23.20 -8.45
C ASN A 390 11.42 -23.43 -6.94
N TYR A 391 10.53 -22.65 -6.31
CA TYR A 391 10.19 -22.77 -4.87
C TYR A 391 9.49 -24.08 -4.48
N PHE A 392 9.30 -25.02 -5.42
CA PHE A 392 8.61 -26.30 -5.22
C PHE A 392 9.46 -27.51 -5.65
N GLU A 393 10.79 -27.38 -5.66
CA GLU A 393 11.68 -28.41 -6.17
C GLU A 393 11.60 -29.75 -5.42
N PHE A 394 11.39 -29.75 -4.10
CA PHE A 394 11.06 -30.99 -3.37
C PHE A 394 9.81 -31.67 -3.92
N VAL A 395 8.77 -30.90 -4.28
CA VAL A 395 7.56 -31.45 -4.89
C VAL A 395 7.89 -32.03 -6.26
N ARG A 396 8.70 -31.35 -7.08
CA ARG A 396 9.16 -31.86 -8.38
C ARG A 396 9.90 -33.19 -8.25
N GLN A 397 10.87 -33.32 -7.35
CA GLN A 397 11.66 -34.55 -7.25
C GLN A 397 10.86 -35.69 -6.60
N LEU A 398 10.12 -35.43 -5.51
CA LEU A 398 9.36 -36.46 -4.80
C LEU A 398 8.17 -36.98 -5.62
N SER A 399 7.48 -36.13 -6.38
CA SER A 399 6.33 -36.55 -7.19
C SER A 399 6.72 -37.27 -8.48
N ALA A 400 8.01 -37.32 -8.81
CA ALA A 400 8.50 -38.09 -9.96
C ALA A 400 8.27 -39.61 -9.77
N ASP A 401 8.25 -40.09 -8.53
CA ASP A 401 7.78 -41.44 -8.21
C ASP A 401 6.26 -41.42 -8.02
N PRO A 402 5.48 -42.09 -8.89
CA PRO A 402 4.02 -42.11 -8.79
C PRO A 402 3.51 -42.84 -7.54
N ASN A 403 4.35 -43.62 -6.85
CA ASN A 403 3.97 -44.26 -5.59
C ASN A 403 3.96 -43.27 -4.41
N ASN A 404 4.61 -42.12 -4.55
CA ASN A 404 4.57 -41.07 -3.53
C ASN A 404 3.30 -40.25 -3.66
N THR A 405 2.61 -40.01 -2.54
CA THR A 405 1.59 -38.95 -2.45
C THR A 405 2.25 -37.70 -1.85
N VAL A 406 2.35 -36.63 -2.62
CA VAL A 406 3.05 -35.40 -2.23
C VAL A 406 2.03 -34.29 -1.94
N ILE A 407 2.11 -33.69 -0.77
CA ILE A 407 1.16 -32.66 -0.33
C ILE A 407 1.93 -31.36 -0.05
N GLY A 408 1.71 -30.34 -0.89
CA GLY A 408 2.29 -29.01 -0.71
C GLY A 408 1.39 -28.11 0.13
N PHE A 409 1.94 -27.50 1.19
CA PHE A 409 1.25 -26.48 1.98
C PHE A 409 1.68 -25.08 1.50
N VAL A 410 0.74 -24.32 0.94
CA VAL A 410 1.06 -23.10 0.18
C VAL A 410 0.13 -21.94 0.51
N ARG A 411 0.63 -20.70 0.40
CA ARG A 411 -0.17 -19.49 0.64
C ARG A 411 -1.17 -19.21 -0.49
N ASN A 412 -0.77 -19.45 -1.74
CA ASN A 412 -1.60 -19.25 -2.92
C ASN A 412 -1.78 -20.58 -3.67
N LYS A 413 -2.88 -21.27 -3.37
CA LYS A 413 -3.18 -22.58 -3.95
C LYS A 413 -3.36 -22.53 -5.47
N LYS A 414 -4.18 -21.59 -5.96
CA LYS A 414 -4.50 -21.48 -7.39
C LYS A 414 -3.25 -21.28 -8.24
N ALA A 415 -2.41 -20.31 -7.89
CA ALA A 415 -1.17 -20.04 -8.64
C ALA A 415 -0.21 -21.23 -8.61
N THR A 416 -0.15 -21.93 -7.48
CA THR A 416 0.66 -23.16 -7.34
C THR A 416 0.15 -24.27 -8.25
N GLU A 417 -1.17 -24.51 -8.27
CA GLU A 417 -1.79 -25.54 -9.13
C GLU A 417 -1.63 -25.22 -10.62
N GLU A 418 -1.76 -23.96 -11.02
CA GLU A 418 -1.49 -23.52 -12.39
C GLU A 418 -0.02 -23.76 -12.78
N LYS A 419 0.93 -23.52 -11.86
CA LYS A 419 2.35 -23.81 -12.06
C LYS A 419 2.62 -25.30 -12.19
N ILE A 420 2.06 -26.12 -11.30
CA ILE A 420 2.16 -27.59 -11.35
C ILE A 420 1.60 -28.11 -12.68
N GLN A 421 0.44 -27.62 -13.12
CA GLN A 421 -0.17 -28.06 -14.38
C GLN A 421 0.68 -27.73 -15.60
N ARG A 422 1.37 -26.58 -15.57
CA ARG A 422 2.23 -26.12 -16.66
C ARG A 422 3.55 -26.89 -16.73
N GLU A 423 4.20 -27.09 -15.59
CA GLU A 423 5.58 -27.59 -15.53
C GLU A 423 5.67 -29.09 -15.23
N LEU A 424 4.68 -29.65 -14.54
CA LEU A 424 4.60 -31.05 -14.13
C LEU A 424 3.30 -31.72 -14.63
N PRO A 425 2.97 -31.63 -15.93
CA PRO A 425 1.69 -32.11 -16.45
C PRO A 425 1.52 -33.62 -16.19
N GLY A 426 0.31 -34.00 -15.76
CA GLY A 426 -0.07 -35.40 -15.56
C GLY A 426 0.32 -36.02 -14.22
N ARG A 427 0.96 -35.27 -13.30
CA ARG A 427 1.29 -35.75 -11.95
C ARG A 427 0.08 -35.69 -11.01
N ALA A 428 -0.77 -36.71 -11.09
CA ALA A 428 -1.99 -36.83 -10.26
C ALA A 428 -1.73 -37.10 -8.77
N ASN A 429 -0.49 -37.41 -8.41
CA ASN A 429 -0.04 -37.70 -7.05
C ASN A 429 0.40 -36.46 -6.26
N ILE A 430 0.19 -35.26 -6.81
CA ILE A 430 0.43 -33.98 -6.14
C ILE A 430 -0.90 -33.40 -5.64
N HIS A 431 -0.92 -33.03 -4.37
CA HIS A 431 -2.03 -32.32 -3.76
C HIS A 431 -1.54 -30.99 -3.16
N THR A 432 -2.43 -30.00 -3.09
CA THR A 432 -2.12 -28.70 -2.49
C THR A 432 -3.15 -28.34 -1.43
N VAL A 433 -2.66 -27.84 -0.29
CA VAL A 433 -3.47 -27.33 0.81
C VAL A 433 -3.10 -25.87 1.04
N GLN A 434 -4.11 -24.99 1.07
CA GLN A 434 -3.88 -23.57 1.29
C GLN A 434 -3.75 -23.26 2.79
N GLY A 435 -2.79 -22.40 3.14
CA GLY A 435 -2.72 -21.79 4.46
C GLY A 435 -1.35 -21.16 4.76
N GLU A 436 -1.24 -20.67 5.98
CA GLU A 436 -0.05 -19.98 6.50
C GLU A 436 0.46 -20.65 7.78
N ILE A 437 1.76 -20.99 7.81
CA ILE A 437 2.37 -21.81 8.88
C ILE A 437 2.32 -21.13 10.26
N GLN A 438 2.28 -19.79 10.30
CA GLN A 438 2.19 -18.99 11.51
C GLN A 438 0.76 -18.88 12.07
N LYS A 439 -0.26 -19.40 11.36
CA LYS A 439 -1.65 -19.43 11.81
C LYS A 439 -2.00 -20.84 12.30
N LEU A 440 -2.20 -20.99 13.61
CA LEU A 440 -2.51 -22.30 14.21
C LEU A 440 -3.73 -23.00 13.57
N GLU A 441 -4.77 -22.23 13.22
CA GLU A 441 -5.98 -22.81 12.63
C GLU A 441 -5.73 -23.38 11.21
N ASP A 442 -4.88 -22.72 10.43
CA ASP A 442 -4.46 -23.22 9.11
C ASP A 442 -3.66 -24.51 9.26
N VAL A 443 -2.79 -24.61 10.27
CA VAL A 443 -2.02 -25.85 10.55
C VAL A 443 -2.94 -26.99 11.00
N LYS A 444 -3.97 -26.72 11.81
CA LYS A 444 -4.98 -27.74 12.14
C LYS A 444 -5.73 -28.21 10.90
N ASN A 445 -6.12 -27.28 10.04
CA ASN A 445 -6.79 -27.60 8.78
C ASN A 445 -5.88 -28.42 7.87
N LEU A 446 -4.60 -28.08 7.78
CA LEU A 446 -3.59 -28.86 7.06
C LEU A 446 -3.57 -30.32 7.51
N VAL A 447 -3.42 -30.58 8.81
CA VAL A 447 -3.37 -31.95 9.35
C VAL A 447 -4.66 -32.71 9.05
N LYS A 448 -5.81 -32.04 9.13
CA LYS A 448 -7.12 -32.63 8.78
C LYS A 448 -7.20 -33.02 7.31
N GLU A 449 -6.77 -32.15 6.40
CA GLU A 449 -6.77 -32.44 4.96
C GLU A 449 -5.75 -33.53 4.60
N VAL A 450 -4.54 -33.51 5.19
CA VAL A 450 -3.54 -34.57 5.02
C VAL A 450 -4.12 -35.92 5.44
N ALA A 451 -4.80 -35.98 6.59
CA ALA A 451 -5.44 -37.21 7.06
C ALA A 451 -6.50 -37.75 6.08
N LYS A 452 -7.26 -36.87 5.43
CA LYS A 452 -8.25 -37.28 4.40
C LYS A 452 -7.57 -37.82 3.15
N ILE A 453 -6.54 -37.13 2.67
CA ILE A 453 -5.82 -37.47 1.42
C ILE A 453 -5.10 -38.82 1.58
N THR A 454 -4.45 -39.02 2.74
CA THR A 454 -3.56 -40.17 2.98
C THR A 454 -4.25 -41.38 3.62
N GLY A 455 -5.52 -41.28 3.98
CA GLY A 455 -6.20 -42.31 4.78
C GLY A 455 -5.75 -42.34 6.25
N GLY A 456 -5.10 -41.28 6.73
CA GLY A 456 -4.79 -41.08 8.14
C GLY A 456 -3.40 -41.54 8.60
N SER A 457 -2.46 -41.75 7.67
CA SER A 457 -1.05 -42.07 7.94
C SER A 457 -0.13 -41.12 7.18
N LEU A 458 1.02 -40.76 7.77
CA LEU A 458 2.01 -39.91 7.11
C LEU A 458 3.41 -40.44 7.38
N ASP A 459 4.24 -40.53 6.34
CA ASP A 459 5.61 -41.05 6.46
C ASP A 459 6.65 -39.97 6.72
N TYR A 460 6.51 -38.84 6.03
CA TYR A 460 7.49 -37.76 6.02
C TYR A 460 6.83 -36.41 6.26
N ILE A 461 7.49 -35.56 7.04
CA ILE A 461 7.29 -34.10 7.03
C ILE A 461 8.61 -33.46 6.64
N ILE A 462 8.58 -32.59 5.62
CA ILE A 462 9.70 -31.70 5.29
C ILE A 462 9.23 -30.27 5.60
N ALA A 463 9.59 -29.77 6.78
CA ALA A 463 9.32 -28.42 7.24
C ALA A 463 10.26 -27.43 6.54
N ASN A 464 9.88 -27.04 5.32
CA ASN A 464 10.65 -26.15 4.44
C ASN A 464 10.25 -24.66 4.56
N ALA A 465 8.99 -24.37 4.92
CA ALA A 465 8.48 -23.00 4.94
C ALA A 465 9.32 -22.10 5.87
N ALA A 466 9.75 -20.94 5.35
CA ALA A 466 10.52 -19.97 6.09
C ALA A 466 10.30 -18.53 5.58
N LEU A 467 10.58 -17.57 6.45
CA LEU A 467 10.75 -16.15 6.15
C LEU A 467 12.21 -15.76 6.41
N GLN A 468 12.85 -15.11 5.45
CA GLN A 468 14.01 -14.26 5.66
C GLN A 468 13.59 -12.86 5.23
N SER A 469 13.64 -11.89 6.14
CA SER A 469 13.19 -10.53 5.87
C SER A 469 14.21 -9.77 5.03
N GLU A 470 13.76 -9.09 3.97
CA GLU A 470 14.63 -8.24 3.15
C GLU A 470 15.23 -7.08 3.93
N TRP A 471 14.54 -6.61 4.97
CA TRP A 471 15.03 -5.52 5.81
C TRP A 471 16.23 -5.96 6.65
N SER A 472 16.16 -7.13 7.28
CA SER A 472 17.20 -7.60 8.19
C SER A 472 18.25 -8.51 7.54
N ALA A 473 18.03 -8.95 6.29
CA ALA A 473 18.82 -9.97 5.62
C ALA A 473 20.31 -9.65 5.51
N HIS A 474 20.67 -8.37 5.34
CA HIS A 474 22.02 -7.97 4.94
C HIS A 474 22.73 -7.07 5.96
N ASP A 475 22.05 -6.66 7.02
CA ASP A 475 22.58 -5.73 8.01
C ASP A 475 23.03 -6.44 9.31
N PRO A 476 24.13 -5.98 9.92
CA PRO A 476 24.55 -6.46 11.24
C PRO A 476 23.53 -6.18 12.33
N ILE A 477 23.43 -7.08 13.33
CA ILE A 477 22.49 -6.91 14.47
C ILE A 477 22.63 -5.56 15.21
N GLY A 478 23.85 -4.99 15.26
CA GLY A 478 24.09 -3.69 15.87
C GLY A 478 23.46 -2.53 15.09
N VAL A 479 23.47 -2.61 13.76
CA VAL A 479 22.84 -1.62 12.86
C VAL A 479 21.33 -1.75 12.96
N LEU A 480 20.81 -2.98 12.91
CA LEU A 480 19.37 -3.24 13.11
C LEU A 480 18.88 -2.73 14.47
N GLY A 481 19.74 -2.73 15.50
CA GLY A 481 19.46 -2.21 16.83
C GLY A 481 19.22 -0.70 16.89
N GLU A 482 19.53 0.06 15.83
CA GLU A 482 19.19 1.48 15.72
C GLU A 482 17.68 1.70 15.50
N GLU A 483 16.97 0.70 14.98
CA GLU A 483 15.50 0.66 14.84
C GLU A 483 14.88 -0.43 15.77
N PRO A 484 14.90 -0.26 17.11
CA PRO A 484 14.60 -1.33 18.05
C PRO A 484 13.18 -1.91 17.93
N GLU A 485 12.18 -1.08 17.64
CA GLU A 485 10.79 -1.51 17.48
C GLU A 485 10.63 -2.40 16.23
N ARG A 486 11.27 -2.02 15.12
CA ARG A 486 11.26 -2.80 13.87
C ARG A 486 12.04 -4.10 14.01
N LEU A 487 13.17 -4.07 14.73
CA LEU A 487 13.93 -5.28 15.07
C LEU A 487 13.09 -6.26 15.89
N GLU A 488 12.34 -5.77 16.88
CA GLU A 488 11.45 -6.61 17.67
C GLU A 488 10.37 -7.26 16.80
N GLU A 489 9.71 -6.49 15.93
CA GLU A 489 8.70 -7.00 14.99
C GLU A 489 9.26 -8.09 14.08
N ASP A 490 10.44 -7.87 13.48
CA ASP A 490 11.09 -8.81 12.56
C ASP A 490 11.53 -10.11 13.25
N VAL A 491 12.06 -10.01 14.48
CA VAL A 491 12.41 -11.18 15.31
C VAL A 491 11.17 -11.98 15.65
N LEU A 492 10.09 -11.32 16.09
CA LEU A 492 8.84 -11.99 16.44
C LEU A 492 8.21 -12.67 15.22
N GLU A 493 8.19 -12.00 14.06
CA GLU A 493 7.65 -12.56 12.83
C GLU A 493 8.47 -13.77 12.35
N SER A 494 9.80 -13.62 12.27
CA SER A 494 10.72 -14.70 11.92
C SER A 494 10.56 -15.91 12.84
N PHE A 495 10.47 -15.69 14.16
CA PHE A 495 10.27 -16.75 15.13
C PHE A 495 8.91 -17.45 14.97
N LYS A 496 7.84 -16.67 14.72
CA LYS A 496 6.50 -17.20 14.56
C LYS A 496 6.40 -18.13 13.34
N ILE A 497 7.02 -17.75 12.23
CA ILE A 497 7.00 -18.51 10.97
C ILE A 497 7.99 -19.68 11.01
N ASN A 498 9.26 -19.41 11.29
CA ASN A 498 10.34 -20.38 11.13
C ASN A 498 10.39 -21.41 12.27
N THR A 499 9.89 -21.05 13.46
CA THR A 499 9.99 -21.89 14.67
C THR A 499 8.63 -22.33 15.16
N LEU A 500 7.78 -21.39 15.59
CA LEU A 500 6.56 -21.70 16.33
C LEU A 500 5.53 -22.45 15.47
N GLY A 501 5.37 -22.03 14.21
CA GLY A 501 4.51 -22.73 13.26
C GLY A 501 4.91 -24.20 13.07
N ASN A 502 6.21 -24.50 13.02
CA ASN A 502 6.73 -25.87 12.93
C ASN A 502 6.49 -26.67 14.23
N ILE A 503 6.63 -26.05 15.41
CA ILE A 503 6.29 -26.69 16.69
C ILE A 503 4.82 -27.10 16.71
N HIS A 504 3.91 -26.25 16.21
CA HIS A 504 2.49 -26.58 16.10
C HIS A 504 2.26 -27.72 15.10
N LEU A 505 2.89 -27.66 13.92
CA LEU A 505 2.81 -28.69 12.90
C LEU A 505 3.23 -30.06 13.44
N PHE A 506 4.38 -30.14 14.12
CA PHE A 506 4.89 -31.39 14.65
C PHE A 506 3.94 -31.99 15.69
N ASN A 507 3.49 -31.20 16.67
CA ASN A 507 2.54 -31.67 17.68
C ASN A 507 1.24 -32.20 17.07
N LEU A 508 0.68 -31.48 16.09
CA LEU A 508 -0.60 -31.84 15.48
C LEU A 508 -0.48 -33.04 14.54
N ALA A 509 0.65 -33.21 13.84
CA ALA A 509 0.84 -34.27 12.85
C ALA A 509 1.34 -35.61 13.44
N LEU A 510 1.83 -35.63 14.69
CA LEU A 510 2.30 -36.84 15.37
C LEU A 510 1.35 -38.06 15.28
N PRO A 511 0.01 -37.92 15.44
CA PRO A 511 -0.90 -39.05 15.29
C PRO A 511 -0.86 -39.71 13.90
N LEU A 512 -0.61 -38.92 12.85
CA LEU A 512 -0.46 -39.43 11.47
C LEU A 512 0.91 -40.08 11.30
N ILE A 513 1.96 -39.44 11.82
CA ILE A 513 3.35 -39.93 11.74
C ILE A 513 3.51 -41.27 12.45
N ARG A 514 2.88 -41.46 13.62
CA ARG A 514 2.91 -42.74 14.35
C ARG A 514 2.39 -43.92 13.53
N LYS A 515 1.47 -43.66 12.61
CA LYS A 515 0.86 -44.65 11.72
C LYS A 515 1.64 -44.84 10.41
N GLY A 516 2.56 -43.93 10.08
CA GLY A 516 3.46 -44.07 8.94
C GLY A 516 4.48 -45.20 9.15
N GLN A 517 5.09 -45.63 8.06
CA GLN A 517 6.15 -46.63 8.04
C GLN A 517 7.52 -45.98 8.26
N ALA A 518 7.81 -44.87 7.57
CA ALA A 518 9.14 -44.23 7.64
C ALA A 518 9.35 -43.36 8.90
N LYS A 519 8.30 -42.66 9.33
CA LYS A 519 8.24 -41.84 10.56
C LYS A 519 9.34 -40.78 10.67
N LYS A 520 9.58 -40.00 9.61
CA LYS A 520 10.63 -38.99 9.59
C LYS A 520 10.07 -37.57 9.56
N ILE A 521 10.56 -36.72 10.44
CA ILE A 521 10.23 -35.29 10.49
C ILE A 521 11.53 -34.51 10.32
N ILE A 522 11.65 -33.83 9.18
CA ILE A 522 12.83 -33.14 8.73
C ILE A 522 12.54 -31.64 8.68
N SER A 523 13.38 -30.84 9.33
CA SER A 523 13.31 -29.38 9.29
C SER A 523 14.41 -28.83 8.39
N ILE A 524 14.06 -27.95 7.46
CA ILE A 524 15.06 -27.20 6.68
C ILE A 524 15.52 -26.03 7.53
N SER A 525 16.76 -26.12 8.01
CA SER A 525 17.44 -25.12 8.82
C SER A 525 18.41 -24.31 7.95
N SER A 526 19.44 -23.71 8.55
CA SER A 526 20.50 -23.00 7.84
C SER A 526 21.82 -23.14 8.60
N GLY A 527 22.94 -23.27 7.89
CA GLY A 527 24.28 -23.28 8.48
C GLY A 527 24.61 -22.01 9.26
N MET A 528 23.96 -20.89 8.93
CA MET A 528 24.05 -19.65 9.71
C MET A 528 23.55 -19.82 11.14
N ALA A 529 22.71 -20.82 11.42
CA ALA A 529 22.20 -21.12 12.75
C ALA A 529 23.17 -21.91 13.65
N ASP A 530 24.42 -22.12 13.21
CA ASP A 530 25.47 -22.73 14.01
C ASP A 530 26.35 -21.64 14.68
N PRO A 531 26.33 -21.52 16.02
CA PRO A 531 27.15 -20.53 16.74
C PRO A 531 28.65 -20.61 16.45
N ASP A 532 29.18 -21.80 16.19
CA ASP A 532 30.59 -21.98 15.88
C ASP A 532 30.93 -21.35 14.51
N VAL A 533 30.00 -21.41 13.55
CA VAL A 533 30.19 -20.78 12.23
C VAL A 533 30.07 -19.26 12.35
N ILE A 534 29.05 -18.78 13.06
CA ILE A 534 28.82 -17.35 13.29
C ILE A 534 30.09 -16.70 13.87
N THR A 535 30.64 -17.31 14.93
CA THR A 535 31.77 -16.74 15.67
C THR A 535 33.10 -16.88 14.95
N ASN A 536 33.39 -18.04 14.33
CA ASN A 536 34.67 -18.28 13.68
C ASN A 536 34.82 -17.54 12.34
N PHE A 537 33.71 -17.21 11.66
CA PHE A 537 33.71 -16.59 10.34
C PHE A 537 33.05 -15.22 10.27
N ALA A 538 32.71 -14.65 11.43
CA ALA A 538 32.14 -13.31 11.56
C ALA A 538 30.91 -13.09 10.65
N ILE A 539 29.98 -14.06 10.65
CA ILE A 539 28.69 -13.89 9.97
C ILE A 539 27.84 -12.95 10.84
N THR A 540 27.66 -11.71 10.39
CA THR A 540 27.01 -10.66 11.19
C THR A 540 25.57 -10.36 10.78
N ASP A 541 25.18 -10.72 9.58
CA ASP A 541 23.93 -10.39 8.91
C ASP A 541 22.77 -11.35 9.25
N GLY A 542 21.54 -10.94 8.93
CA GLY A 542 20.37 -11.82 8.98
C GLY A 542 19.97 -12.29 10.38
N ALA A 543 20.25 -11.50 11.43
CA ALA A 543 20.12 -11.96 12.81
C ALA A 543 18.72 -12.50 13.18
N PRO A 544 17.59 -11.85 12.84
CA PRO A 544 16.26 -12.38 13.13
C PRO A 544 16.00 -13.76 12.51
N TYR A 545 16.40 -13.94 11.24
CA TYR A 545 16.33 -15.22 10.54
C TYR A 545 17.19 -16.28 11.24
N THR A 546 18.46 -15.97 11.49
CA THR A 546 19.43 -16.89 12.09
C THR A 546 19.01 -17.35 13.49
N ILE A 547 18.53 -16.44 14.34
CA ILE A 547 18.00 -16.73 15.67
C ILE A 547 16.81 -17.70 15.59
N SER A 548 15.88 -17.44 14.67
CA SER A 548 14.69 -18.30 14.49
C SER A 548 15.06 -19.72 14.02
N LYS A 549 16.06 -19.87 13.15
CA LYS A 549 16.58 -21.18 12.72
C LYS A 549 17.33 -21.89 13.83
N GLY A 550 18.08 -21.17 14.66
CA GLY A 550 18.70 -21.71 15.88
C GLY A 550 17.66 -22.25 16.86
N ALA A 551 16.56 -21.50 17.08
CA ALA A 551 15.46 -21.94 17.90
C ALA A 551 14.76 -23.19 17.35
N LEU A 552 14.61 -23.29 16.02
CA LEU A 552 14.08 -24.49 15.36
C LEU A 552 14.97 -25.71 15.60
N ASN A 553 16.30 -25.57 15.53
CA ASN A 553 17.24 -26.66 15.82
C ASN A 553 17.08 -27.20 17.24
N ILE A 554 16.90 -26.31 18.23
CA ILE A 554 16.62 -26.71 19.61
C ILE A 554 15.26 -27.40 19.74
N ALA A 555 14.23 -26.90 19.06
CA ALA A 555 12.92 -27.56 19.05
C ALA A 555 13.02 -28.99 18.49
N VAL A 556 13.69 -29.19 17.36
CA VAL A 556 13.93 -30.51 16.75
C VAL A 556 14.62 -31.46 17.73
N ALA A 557 15.67 -31.01 18.42
CA ALA A 557 16.37 -31.82 19.42
C ALA A 557 15.47 -32.21 20.61
N LYS A 558 14.57 -31.32 21.05
CA LYS A 558 13.59 -31.61 22.11
C LYS A 558 12.55 -32.64 21.67
N PHE A 559 12.01 -32.50 20.46
CA PHE A 559 11.08 -33.47 19.90
C PHE A 559 11.74 -34.84 19.74
N ASP A 560 12.96 -34.89 19.21
CA ASP A 560 13.70 -36.14 19.10
C ASP A 560 13.89 -36.80 20.48
N ALA A 561 14.39 -36.05 21.47
CA ALA A 561 14.61 -36.58 22.82
C ALA A 561 13.33 -37.19 23.44
N GLN A 562 12.16 -36.64 23.10
CA GLN A 562 10.86 -37.14 23.54
C GLN A 562 10.39 -38.36 22.74
N TYR A 563 10.47 -38.33 21.42
CA TYR A 563 9.78 -39.26 20.52
C TYR A 563 10.67 -40.34 19.89
N ARG A 564 12.00 -40.26 20.07
CA ARG A 564 12.95 -41.26 19.52
C ARG A 564 12.62 -42.69 19.95
N LYS A 565 12.16 -42.89 21.20
CA LYS A 565 11.75 -44.21 21.70
C LYS A 565 10.50 -44.77 21.01
N GLU A 566 9.72 -43.94 20.33
CA GLU A 566 8.59 -44.35 19.49
C GLU A 566 9.01 -44.71 18.05
N GLY A 567 10.31 -44.63 17.74
CA GLY A 567 10.83 -44.87 16.40
C GLY A 567 10.59 -43.70 15.43
N ILE A 568 10.37 -42.49 15.95
CA ILE A 568 10.14 -41.27 15.13
C ILE A 568 11.45 -40.49 15.05
N LEU A 569 11.95 -40.29 13.84
CA LEU A 569 13.17 -39.52 13.58
C LEU A 569 12.84 -38.04 13.44
N PHE A 570 13.44 -37.21 14.29
CA PHE A 570 13.46 -35.75 14.11
C PHE A 570 14.87 -35.31 13.73
N MET A 571 15.01 -34.49 12.69
CA MET A 571 16.32 -34.03 12.19
C MET A 571 16.22 -32.63 11.58
N ALA A 572 17.28 -31.84 11.66
CA ALA A 572 17.42 -30.56 10.98
C ALA A 572 18.53 -30.61 9.94
N ILE A 573 18.28 -30.06 8.75
CA ILE A 573 19.22 -30.06 7.63
C ILE A 573 19.37 -28.63 7.08
N SER A 574 20.60 -28.13 6.99
CA SER A 574 20.92 -26.92 6.22
C SER A 574 21.03 -27.29 4.74
N PRO A 575 20.37 -26.56 3.82
CA PRO A 575 20.38 -26.86 2.39
C PRO A 575 21.62 -26.33 1.63
N GLY A 576 22.58 -25.74 2.35
CA GLY A 576 23.68 -24.95 1.77
C GLY A 576 23.24 -23.55 1.39
N LEU A 577 24.08 -22.82 0.63
CA LEU A 577 23.65 -21.57 -0.01
C LEU A 577 22.94 -21.90 -1.33
N VAL A 578 21.64 -21.64 -1.40
CA VAL A 578 20.81 -21.98 -2.56
C VAL A 578 20.45 -20.70 -3.31
N ALA A 579 20.57 -20.73 -4.64
CA ALA A 579 20.17 -19.63 -5.51
C ALA A 579 18.64 -19.51 -5.59
N THR A 580 18.02 -18.95 -4.55
CA THR A 580 16.57 -18.74 -4.42
C THR A 580 16.21 -17.28 -4.19
N GLN A 581 17.14 -16.34 -4.38
CA GLN A 581 16.89 -14.90 -4.31
C GLN A 581 17.44 -14.25 -5.58
N ASP A 582 16.62 -13.44 -6.23
CA ASP A 582 17.09 -12.57 -7.31
C ASP A 582 17.75 -11.34 -6.69
N THR A 583 19.02 -11.14 -7.03
CA THR A 583 19.83 -10.02 -6.54
C THR A 583 19.89 -8.87 -7.54
N SER A 584 19.19 -8.96 -8.68
CA SER A 584 19.26 -7.97 -9.77
C SER A 584 18.81 -6.56 -9.36
N ASN A 585 17.92 -6.48 -8.36
CA ASN A 585 17.30 -5.24 -7.88
C ASN A 585 17.89 -4.71 -6.56
N TYR A 586 19.00 -5.27 -6.09
CA TYR A 586 19.60 -4.88 -4.81
C TYR A 586 20.18 -3.47 -4.88
N THR A 587 20.02 -2.70 -3.79
CA THR A 587 20.73 -1.43 -3.62
C THR A 587 22.23 -1.68 -3.46
N GLU A 588 23.06 -0.64 -3.67
CA GLU A 588 24.51 -0.79 -3.46
C GLU A 588 24.87 -1.22 -2.04
N GLU A 589 24.08 -0.78 -1.05
CA GLU A 589 24.23 -1.17 0.35
C GLU A 589 23.91 -2.66 0.56
N GLN A 590 22.83 -3.16 -0.04
CA GLN A 590 22.49 -4.58 -0.02
C GLN A 590 23.55 -5.42 -0.75
N LEU A 591 24.06 -4.94 -1.89
CA LEU A 591 25.14 -5.59 -2.62
C LEU A 591 26.43 -5.64 -1.80
N GLU A 592 26.73 -4.62 -1.00
CA GLU A 592 27.85 -4.64 -0.06
C GLU A 592 27.64 -5.69 1.04
N GLY A 593 26.43 -5.80 1.59
CA GLY A 593 26.08 -6.87 2.52
C GLY A 593 26.27 -8.26 1.90
N VAL A 594 25.85 -8.47 0.65
CA VAL A 594 26.09 -9.71 -0.10
C VAL A 594 27.59 -9.97 -0.29
N ARG A 595 28.39 -8.95 -0.65
CA ARG A 595 29.85 -9.09 -0.79
C ARG A 595 30.51 -9.49 0.54
N ASN A 596 30.06 -8.91 1.64
CA ASN A 596 30.54 -9.25 2.98
C ASN A 596 30.19 -10.69 3.37
N MET A 597 28.95 -11.12 3.11
CA MET A 597 28.53 -12.51 3.30
C MET A 597 29.37 -13.48 2.46
N VAL A 598 29.58 -13.19 1.18
CA VAL A 598 30.40 -14.01 0.27
C VAL A 598 31.85 -14.08 0.77
N ALA A 599 32.41 -12.97 1.26
CA ALA A 599 33.75 -12.93 1.82
C ALA A 599 33.86 -13.81 3.08
N ALA A 600 32.89 -13.75 3.99
CA ALA A 600 32.81 -14.60 5.17
C ALA A 600 32.73 -16.09 4.80
N PHE A 601 31.91 -16.43 3.81
CA PHE A 601 31.76 -17.79 3.28
C PHE A 601 33.03 -18.31 2.62
N LYS A 602 33.75 -17.48 1.85
CA LYS A 602 35.07 -17.82 1.30
C LYS A 602 36.12 -17.97 2.39
N GLY A 603 36.02 -17.23 3.49
CA GLY A 603 36.83 -17.43 4.69
C GLY A 603 36.59 -18.79 5.36
N TYR A 604 35.33 -19.26 5.36
CA TYR A 604 34.94 -20.57 5.87
C TYR A 604 35.33 -21.73 4.95
N ALA A 605 35.03 -21.61 3.66
CA ALA A 605 35.23 -22.62 2.65
C ALA A 605 35.93 -21.99 1.43
N PRO A 606 37.27 -22.00 1.37
CA PRO A 606 38.01 -21.36 0.27
C PRO A 606 37.65 -21.90 -1.12
N ASP A 607 37.39 -23.21 -1.18
CA ASP A 607 37.04 -23.94 -2.40
C ASP A 607 35.54 -23.83 -2.77
N TRP A 608 34.73 -23.15 -1.96
CA TRP A 608 33.29 -22.99 -2.23
C TRP A 608 33.07 -22.14 -3.49
N GLU A 609 32.44 -22.69 -4.52
CA GLU A 609 32.33 -22.05 -5.84
C GLU A 609 31.14 -21.10 -5.99
N GLY A 610 30.21 -21.09 -5.03
CA GLY A 610 29.04 -20.22 -5.04
C GLY A 610 27.76 -20.95 -4.65
N ALA A 611 26.62 -20.25 -4.82
CA ALA A 611 25.32 -20.82 -4.53
C ALA A 611 25.00 -21.99 -5.48
N ILE A 612 24.43 -23.06 -4.94
CA ILE A 612 23.93 -24.20 -5.73
C ILE A 612 22.49 -23.96 -6.19
N SER A 613 22.07 -24.64 -7.24
CA SER A 613 20.69 -24.57 -7.71
C SER A 613 19.71 -25.21 -6.72
N PRO A 614 18.41 -24.83 -6.76
CA PRO A 614 17.37 -25.52 -5.99
C PRO A 614 17.32 -27.03 -6.26
N GLU A 615 17.60 -27.45 -7.50
CA GLU A 615 17.59 -28.85 -7.91
C GLU A 615 18.72 -29.64 -7.22
N GLU A 616 19.95 -29.13 -7.30
CA GLU A 616 21.13 -29.74 -6.66
C GLU A 616 20.95 -29.81 -5.13
N SER A 617 20.47 -28.71 -4.53
CA SER A 617 20.19 -28.63 -3.10
C SER A 617 19.14 -29.67 -2.67
N ALA A 618 17.99 -29.73 -3.35
CA ALA A 618 16.94 -30.69 -3.03
C ALA A 618 17.42 -32.14 -3.20
N THR A 619 18.20 -32.44 -4.24
CA THR A 619 18.78 -33.78 -4.45
C THR A 619 19.73 -34.16 -3.32
N ALA A 620 20.63 -33.24 -2.91
CA ALA A 620 21.56 -33.49 -1.82
C ALA A 620 20.84 -33.69 -0.47
N VAL A 621 19.87 -32.82 -0.16
CA VAL A 621 19.05 -32.94 1.06
C VAL A 621 18.26 -34.24 1.08
N LEU A 622 17.58 -34.62 -0.02
CA LEU A 622 16.84 -35.88 -0.11
C LEU A 622 17.76 -37.10 0.06
N SER A 623 19.00 -37.05 -0.44
CA SER A 623 20.01 -38.09 -0.22
C SER A 623 20.31 -38.28 1.26
N VAL A 624 20.45 -37.19 2.03
CA VAL A 624 20.65 -37.23 3.49
C VAL A 624 19.40 -37.79 4.19
N ILE A 625 18.21 -37.30 3.84
CA ILE A 625 16.94 -37.77 4.43
C ILE A 625 16.75 -39.28 4.24
N ASN A 626 17.06 -39.79 3.05
CA ASN A 626 16.92 -41.20 2.72
C ASN A 626 17.87 -42.08 3.52
N LYS A 627 19.12 -41.64 3.71
CA LYS A 627 20.13 -42.36 4.50
C LYS A 627 19.92 -42.26 6.01
N ALA A 628 19.26 -41.21 6.49
CA ALA A 628 19.13 -40.94 7.91
C ALA A 628 18.23 -41.96 8.63
N SER A 629 18.65 -42.40 9.82
CA SER A 629 17.85 -43.25 10.70
C SER A 629 18.17 -43.01 12.18
N ILE A 630 17.34 -43.53 13.07
CA ILE A 630 17.60 -43.44 14.52
C ILE A 630 18.81 -44.31 14.88
N GLU A 631 18.91 -45.49 14.27
CA GLU A 631 19.98 -46.48 14.47
C GLU A 631 21.34 -45.95 14.00
N ALA A 632 21.34 -45.15 12.93
CA ALA A 632 22.51 -44.43 12.44
C ALA A 632 22.88 -43.20 13.31
N GLY A 633 22.12 -42.92 14.38
CA GLY A 633 22.41 -41.84 15.32
C GLY A 633 21.99 -40.45 14.84
N ASN A 634 21.13 -40.35 13.83
CA ASN A 634 20.73 -39.06 13.25
C ASN A 634 19.67 -38.31 14.07
N GLY A 635 19.07 -38.95 15.08
CA GLY A 635 18.04 -38.35 15.92
C GLY A 635 18.50 -37.05 16.60
N GLY A 636 17.74 -35.98 16.39
CA GLY A 636 17.98 -34.66 16.97
C GLY A 636 19.19 -33.93 16.37
N SER A 637 19.79 -34.47 15.31
CA SER A 637 20.98 -33.88 14.70
C SER A 637 20.64 -32.66 13.84
N PHE A 638 21.62 -31.76 13.73
CA PHE A 638 21.62 -30.61 12.85
C PHE A 638 22.85 -30.70 11.93
N VAL A 639 22.62 -30.97 10.66
CA VAL A 639 23.66 -31.27 9.65
C VAL A 639 23.42 -30.47 8.37
N SER A 640 24.36 -30.47 7.44
CA SER A 640 24.23 -29.89 6.10
C SER A 640 23.65 -30.85 5.07
N HIS A 641 23.53 -30.39 3.83
CA HIS A 641 23.16 -31.18 2.66
C HIS A 641 24.18 -32.30 2.34
N TYR A 642 25.34 -32.32 3.01
CA TYR A 642 26.29 -33.44 2.99
C TYR A 642 26.08 -34.46 4.13
N GLY A 643 25.17 -34.18 5.06
CA GLY A 643 24.90 -35.04 6.23
C GLY A 643 25.92 -34.90 7.37
N ASN A 644 26.74 -33.85 7.34
CA ASN A 644 27.76 -33.57 8.36
C ASN A 644 27.72 -32.08 8.78
N LYS A 645 28.77 -31.56 9.41
CA LYS A 645 28.88 -30.15 9.86
C LYS A 645 29.64 -29.24 8.88
N GLN A 646 29.74 -29.63 7.60
CA GLN A 646 30.28 -28.80 6.52
C GLN A 646 29.12 -28.11 5.79
N TRP A 647 28.97 -26.79 5.98
CA TRP A 647 27.75 -26.07 5.62
C TRP A 647 27.68 -25.57 4.17
N LEU A 648 28.83 -25.46 3.51
CA LEU A 648 29.00 -24.97 2.14
C LEU A 648 29.72 -25.99 1.28
#